data_AF-A0A2E1M782-F1
#
_entry.id   AF-A0A2E1M782-F1
#
_cell.length_a   1.000
_cell.length_b   1.000
_cell.length_c   1.000
_cell.angle_alpha   90.00
_cell.angle_beta   90.00
_cell.angle_gamma   90.00
#
_symmetry.space_group_name_H-M   'P 1'
#
loop_
_entity.id
_entity.type
_entity.pdbx_description
1 polymer ?
#
loop_
_entity_poly.entity_id
_entity_poly.type
_entity_poly.pdbx_seq_one_letter_code
_entity_poly.pdbx_strand_id
1 'polypeptide(L)'
;MPLGPLHLKIGERFFGHSCDEKTAPRRRLGFPAEECGAGDAWACKGSYASLDVDTRRVDLCFPVAEVSALAARERRSAAAQPLPSFGKWWGRKPHSLIRAILLGSLPHEGDSDAALLNWIQDLDDEDSARASLKANPLGRVADPFVGGGAVAWTCASMGVDVLASDLQPLSIFLTNAALSLGALPQAKRHHLHQFLLTVHEEVQRRLHADGFTHDSRGRLVDMTLYHGRLAGIDCISSRRIDHRSKLAIRDGQLCTSDDPFEGRTVEQGRVLIDGEPVRFDSLRGDGLRAWDPEQVVADAEGWQEIPWAIRVLHDGGREWKVPTADDLARDQSLTDFVRDSLESWFEQGLIPESPIPSGVETGRLSRERGWTHWHHLFAPRQLLQLVRFQEVIRSTARDDHERLVGALALGRMLNWNSRLCMWNRHLAKTEQTFANLALNPLSDFGVRSWPALKSTVVRKIPGHGGESTIASIADARSPGPAFDVCITDPPYDDAVHYDELSAYFSVWHKDHLTDAIEGQPLEAGDFVGGLSEAFRNLRSRMRTGGRIVLMFAQNAASSWTDLAHGIQSAGLFVRAVWPVDLETRPGLKRGRFGTLTVVVVLSEDEGPGAPDDPRAMARAAGLDQDADPDRRTANIRACAGACALRRSALRGGDPATHLQSILTELDF
;
A
#
# COMPACT_ATOMS: atom_id res chain seq x y z
N MET A 1 -18.75 -4.69 71.83
CA MET A 1 -19.86 -5.31 71.07
C MET A 1 -19.86 -4.71 69.67
N PRO A 2 -19.76 -5.52 68.59
CA PRO A 2 -19.80 -5.01 67.22
C PRO A 2 -21.20 -5.14 66.59
N LEU A 3 -21.60 -4.08 65.88
CA LEU A 3 -22.71 -4.00 64.92
C LEU A 3 -22.22 -3.01 63.84
N GLY A 4 -22.24 -3.25 62.53
CA GLY A 4 -22.56 -4.44 61.73
C GLY A 4 -22.77 -3.99 60.27
N PRO A 5 -22.07 -4.54 59.25
CA PRO A 5 -22.26 -4.11 57.87
C PRO A 5 -23.31 -4.95 57.13
N LEU A 6 -24.25 -4.30 56.44
CA LEU A 6 -25.17 -4.96 55.51
C LEU A 6 -24.60 -4.94 54.06
N HIS A 7 -24.42 -6.15 53.49
CA HIS A 7 -25.17 -6.66 52.32
C HIS A 7 -25.52 -5.70 51.15
N LEU A 8 -25.42 -6.03 49.85
CA LEU A 8 -25.07 -7.26 49.08
C LEU A 8 -24.29 -6.83 47.80
N LYS A 9 -23.84 -7.65 46.82
CA LYS A 9 -23.86 -9.12 46.56
C LYS A 9 -22.76 -9.47 45.52
N ILE A 10 -22.10 -10.62 45.65
CA ILE A 10 -21.38 -11.32 44.55
C ILE A 10 -21.73 -12.80 44.67
N GLY A 11 -22.01 -13.48 43.56
CA GLY A 11 -22.41 -14.89 43.54
C GLY A 11 -21.52 -15.72 42.62
N GLU A 12 -20.52 -16.37 43.19
CA GLU A 12 -19.84 -17.52 42.60
C GLU A 12 -20.36 -18.84 43.18
N ARG A 13 -20.08 -19.93 42.44
CA ARG A 13 -20.13 -21.39 42.74
C ARG A 13 -20.96 -22.12 41.67
N PHE A 14 -20.61 -23.33 41.20
CA PHE A 14 -19.69 -24.35 41.73
C PHE A 14 -18.77 -24.95 40.64
N PHE A 15 -17.66 -25.56 41.09
CA PHE A 15 -16.77 -26.41 40.29
C PHE A 15 -17.19 -27.90 40.36
N GLY A 16 -16.90 -28.66 39.30
CA GLY A 16 -16.54 -30.08 39.40
C GLY A 16 -17.52 -31.10 38.79
N HIS A 17 -17.14 -31.71 37.66
CA HIS A 17 -16.70 -33.12 37.61
C HIS A 17 -16.06 -33.50 36.25
N SER A 18 -15.54 -34.73 36.19
CA SER A 18 -14.50 -35.27 35.31
C SER A 18 -14.94 -35.83 33.94
N CYS A 19 -13.96 -36.03 33.05
CA CYS A 19 -13.77 -37.07 32.00
C CYS A 19 -15.02 -37.63 31.25
N ASP A 20 -15.02 -37.76 29.92
CA ASP A 20 -14.10 -38.65 29.19
C ASP A 20 -14.12 -38.43 27.66
N GLU A 21 -13.23 -39.12 26.95
CA GLU A 21 -13.16 -39.20 25.49
C GLU A 21 -14.46 -39.74 24.83
N LYS A 22 -14.82 -39.21 23.64
CA LYS A 22 -15.28 -40.04 22.51
C LYS A 22 -15.33 -39.32 21.16
N THR A 23 -15.11 -40.12 20.12
CA THR A 23 -14.92 -39.76 18.73
C THR A 23 -16.22 -39.74 17.90
N ALA A 24 -16.17 -38.99 16.78
CA ALA A 24 -16.96 -39.17 15.54
C ALA A 24 -18.47 -38.82 15.55
N PRO A 25 -19.15 -38.71 14.38
CA PRO A 25 -18.65 -38.56 12.99
C PRO A 25 -19.27 -37.37 12.22
N ARG A 26 -18.68 -37.05 11.05
CA ARG A 26 -19.29 -36.19 10.00
C ARG A 26 -20.60 -36.82 9.49
N ARG A 27 -21.70 -36.06 9.47
CA ARG A 27 -22.93 -36.47 8.75
C ARG A 27 -22.89 -36.03 7.29
N ARG A 28 -22.84 -37.00 6.37
CA ARG A 28 -23.30 -36.78 4.98
C ARG A 28 -24.83 -36.63 5.01
N LEU A 29 -25.36 -35.60 4.38
CA LEU A 29 -26.78 -35.54 4.02
C LEU A 29 -26.93 -36.26 2.67
N GLY A 30 -27.57 -37.43 2.69
CA GLY A 30 -27.98 -38.10 1.46
C GLY A 30 -29.32 -37.54 0.99
N PHE A 31 -29.41 -37.20 -0.30
CA PHE A 31 -30.70 -36.94 -0.96
C PHE A 31 -31.24 -38.25 -1.56
N PRO A 32 -32.58 -38.44 -1.58
CA PRO A 32 -33.19 -39.62 -2.16
C PRO A 32 -33.09 -39.59 -3.69
N ALA A 33 -32.94 -40.77 -4.30
CA ALA A 33 -33.06 -40.93 -5.73
C ALA A 33 -34.50 -41.37 -6.07
N GLU A 34 -35.20 -40.60 -6.91
CA GLU A 34 -36.22 -41.12 -7.82
C GLU A 34 -36.58 -40.08 -8.90
N GLU A 35 -36.76 -40.59 -10.13
CA GLU A 35 -37.49 -40.03 -11.29
C GLU A 35 -37.25 -38.56 -11.72
N CYS A 36 -36.35 -38.39 -12.72
CA CYS A 36 -36.51 -37.40 -13.79
C CYS A 36 -36.18 -38.04 -15.14
N GLY A 37 -37.00 -37.75 -16.15
CA GLY A 37 -37.04 -38.51 -17.41
C GLY A 37 -35.87 -38.25 -18.36
N ALA A 38 -35.63 -39.22 -19.25
CA ALA A 38 -34.68 -39.07 -20.34
C ALA A 38 -35.21 -38.07 -21.40
N GLY A 39 -34.43 -37.03 -21.68
CA GLY A 39 -34.71 -36.04 -22.73
C GLY A 39 -33.64 -34.95 -22.77
N ASP A 40 -33.14 -34.68 -23.98
CA ASP A 40 -32.34 -33.50 -24.35
C ASP A 40 -30.99 -33.28 -23.63
N ALA A 41 -30.07 -34.21 -23.89
CA ALA A 41 -28.64 -33.95 -23.76
C ALA A 41 -28.16 -32.91 -24.80
N TRP A 42 -28.13 -31.63 -24.43
CA TRP A 42 -27.35 -30.61 -25.15
C TRP A 42 -25.86 -30.76 -24.85
N ALA A 43 -25.27 -31.85 -25.35
CA ALA A 43 -23.84 -32.09 -25.31
C ALA A 43 -23.14 -31.06 -26.21
N CYS A 44 -22.45 -30.10 -25.59
CA CYS A 44 -21.56 -29.19 -26.31
C CYS A 44 -20.40 -30.01 -26.88
N LYS A 45 -20.49 -30.40 -28.16
CA LYS A 45 -19.49 -31.19 -28.87
C LYS A 45 -18.26 -30.36 -29.26
N GLY A 46 -17.57 -29.83 -28.25
CA GLY A 46 -16.15 -29.51 -28.32
C GLY A 46 -15.35 -30.70 -27.81
N SER A 47 -14.66 -31.42 -28.70
CA SER A 47 -13.78 -32.52 -28.32
C SER A 47 -12.49 -31.97 -27.68
N TYR A 48 -12.45 -31.85 -26.36
CA TYR A 48 -11.25 -31.46 -25.59
C TYR A 48 -10.13 -32.52 -25.58
N ALA A 49 -10.23 -33.57 -26.41
CA ALA A 49 -9.25 -34.67 -26.51
C ALA A 49 -7.91 -34.29 -27.19
N SER A 50 -7.69 -33.00 -27.51
CA SER A 50 -6.41 -32.47 -28.00
C SER A 50 -6.20 -31.02 -27.54
N LEU A 51 -6.42 -30.74 -26.25
CA LEU A 51 -5.79 -29.55 -25.66
C LEU A 51 -4.28 -29.71 -25.79
N ASP A 52 -3.62 -28.65 -26.25
CA ASP A 52 -2.17 -28.67 -26.46
C ASP A 52 -1.46 -28.80 -25.10
N VAL A 53 -0.30 -29.47 -25.10
CA VAL A 53 0.41 -29.92 -23.88
C VAL A 53 0.79 -28.74 -22.98
N ASP A 54 0.90 -27.54 -23.56
CA ASP A 54 1.26 -26.29 -22.88
C ASP A 54 0.06 -25.43 -22.42
N THR A 55 -1.17 -25.96 -22.43
CA THR A 55 -2.36 -25.24 -21.91
C THR A 55 -2.31 -25.12 -20.39
N ARG A 56 -2.50 -23.90 -19.85
CA ARG A 56 -2.51 -23.61 -18.41
C ARG A 56 -3.93 -23.39 -17.90
N ARG A 57 -4.18 -23.67 -16.61
CA ARG A 57 -5.51 -23.45 -16.01
C ARG A 57 -6.01 -22.00 -16.22
N VAL A 58 -5.12 -21.02 -16.05
CA VAL A 58 -5.38 -19.58 -16.20
C VAL A 58 -5.73 -19.15 -17.63
N ASP A 59 -5.46 -19.98 -18.64
CA ASP A 59 -5.91 -19.72 -20.02
C ASP A 59 -7.43 -19.96 -20.16
N LEU A 60 -8.02 -20.84 -19.33
CA LEU A 60 -9.37 -21.39 -19.52
C LEU A 60 -10.37 -21.04 -18.40
N CYS A 61 -9.90 -20.95 -17.15
CA CYS A 61 -10.73 -20.61 -15.99
C CYS A 61 -9.93 -19.75 -14.98
N PHE A 62 -10.63 -19.15 -14.00
CA PHE A 62 -10.00 -18.44 -12.88
C PHE A 62 -10.95 -18.34 -11.68
N PRO A 63 -10.53 -18.61 -10.43
CA PRO A 63 -11.40 -18.54 -9.25
C PRO A 63 -11.63 -17.10 -8.79
N VAL A 64 -12.34 -16.29 -9.58
CA VAL A 64 -12.49 -14.85 -9.32
C VAL A 64 -13.22 -14.58 -8.01
N ALA A 65 -14.31 -15.29 -7.73
CA ALA A 65 -15.15 -15.06 -6.55
C ALA A 65 -14.34 -15.30 -5.26
N GLU A 66 -13.60 -16.41 -5.20
CA GLU A 66 -12.77 -16.81 -4.08
C GLU A 66 -11.56 -15.89 -3.93
N VAL A 67 -10.86 -15.55 -5.02
CA VAL A 67 -9.75 -14.58 -4.99
C VAL A 67 -10.22 -13.22 -4.49
N SER A 68 -11.37 -12.74 -4.94
CA SER A 68 -11.95 -11.46 -4.49
C SER A 68 -12.30 -11.50 -3.00
N ALA A 69 -12.91 -12.60 -2.53
CA ALA A 69 -13.23 -12.80 -1.12
C ALA A 69 -11.98 -12.86 -0.23
N LEU A 70 -10.91 -13.54 -0.68
CA LEU A 70 -9.63 -13.64 0.02
C LEU A 70 -8.89 -12.30 0.01
N ALA A 71 -8.81 -11.61 -1.13
CA ALA A 71 -8.22 -10.27 -1.24
C ALA A 71 -8.92 -9.26 -0.32
N ALA A 72 -10.25 -9.31 -0.24
CA ALA A 72 -11.03 -8.47 0.67
C ALA A 72 -10.83 -8.85 2.16
N ARG A 73 -10.54 -10.12 2.49
CA ARG A 73 -10.13 -10.53 3.85
C ARG A 73 -8.72 -10.03 4.17
N GLU A 74 -7.78 -10.19 3.25
CA GLU A 74 -6.37 -9.79 3.36
C GLU A 74 -6.25 -8.28 3.60
N ARG A 75 -6.89 -7.47 2.74
CA ARG A 75 -6.90 -6.00 2.84
C ARG A 75 -7.51 -5.45 4.13
N ARG A 76 -8.47 -6.17 4.75
CA ARG A 76 -9.05 -5.82 6.06
C ARG A 76 -8.15 -6.14 7.26
N SER A 77 -7.10 -6.95 7.08
CA SER A 77 -6.20 -7.36 8.16
C SER A 77 -4.77 -6.88 7.93
N ALA A 78 -4.30 -5.96 8.78
CA ALA A 78 -2.89 -5.55 8.79
C ALA A 78 -1.92 -6.68 9.17
N ALA A 79 -2.41 -7.80 9.73
CA ALA A 79 -1.62 -8.99 10.01
C ALA A 79 -1.51 -9.93 8.80
N ALA A 80 -2.46 -9.87 7.86
CA ALA A 80 -2.44 -10.63 6.61
C ALA A 80 -1.62 -9.94 5.50
N GLN A 81 -1.21 -8.68 5.70
CA GLN A 81 -0.39 -7.91 4.79
C GLN A 81 1.03 -7.77 5.37
N PRO A 82 1.98 -8.67 5.04
CA PRO A 82 3.32 -8.64 5.62
C PRO A 82 4.14 -7.43 5.14
N LEU A 83 4.06 -7.09 3.85
CA LEU A 83 4.97 -6.12 3.22
C LEU A 83 4.89 -4.68 3.77
N PRO A 84 3.72 -4.13 4.15
CA PRO A 84 3.63 -2.85 4.88
C PRO A 84 4.41 -2.77 6.21
N SER A 85 4.83 -3.90 6.80
CA SER A 85 5.69 -3.89 7.99
C SER A 85 7.15 -3.53 7.68
N PHE A 86 7.63 -3.76 6.45
CA PHE A 86 9.00 -3.44 6.05
C PHE A 86 9.11 -1.97 5.62
N GLY A 87 8.17 -1.45 4.82
CA GLY A 87 8.16 -0.03 4.43
C GLY A 87 6.97 0.38 3.57
N LYS A 88 6.91 1.66 3.22
CA LYS A 88 5.90 2.23 2.30
C LYS A 88 6.33 1.96 0.85
N TRP A 89 5.41 1.39 0.09
CA TRP A 89 5.39 1.43 -1.38
C TRP A 89 3.93 1.64 -1.81
N TRP A 90 3.69 2.19 -2.99
CA TRP A 90 2.35 2.64 -3.40
C TRP A 90 1.54 1.56 -4.15
N GLY A 91 2.19 0.72 -4.96
CA GLY A 91 1.57 -0.43 -5.65
C GLY A 91 1.86 -1.77 -4.96
N ARG A 92 0.87 -2.36 -4.27
CA ARG A 92 0.96 -3.74 -3.74
C ARG A 92 -0.33 -4.51 -4.03
N LYS A 93 -0.21 -5.58 -4.83
CA LYS A 93 -1.31 -6.53 -5.07
C LYS A 93 -1.43 -7.51 -3.88
N PRO A 94 -2.64 -8.03 -3.59
CA PRO A 94 -2.83 -9.03 -2.55
C PRO A 94 -2.06 -10.33 -2.84
N HIS A 95 -1.51 -10.95 -1.81
CA HIS A 95 -0.81 -12.24 -1.90
C HIS A 95 -1.76 -13.36 -2.37
N SER A 96 -3.03 -13.29 -2.01
CA SER A 96 -4.09 -14.19 -2.50
C SER A 96 -4.23 -14.18 -4.03
N LEU A 97 -4.21 -13.00 -4.67
CA LEU A 97 -4.25 -12.89 -6.14
C LEU A 97 -3.01 -13.52 -6.79
N ILE A 98 -1.84 -13.26 -6.24
CA ILE A 98 -0.57 -13.75 -6.80
C ILE A 98 -0.48 -15.28 -6.63
N ARG A 99 -0.90 -15.82 -5.48
CA ARG A 99 -1.00 -17.28 -5.27
C ARG A 99 -1.96 -17.92 -6.26
N ALA A 100 -3.10 -17.27 -6.54
CA ALA A 100 -4.01 -17.75 -7.57
C ALA A 100 -3.34 -17.78 -8.95
N ILE A 101 -2.65 -16.72 -9.37
CA ILE A 101 -1.93 -16.70 -10.66
C ILE A 101 -0.85 -17.78 -10.74
N LEU A 102 -0.09 -18.03 -9.66
CA LEU A 102 0.89 -19.12 -9.59
C LEU A 102 0.22 -20.49 -9.80
N LEU A 103 -0.84 -20.79 -9.04
CA LEU A 103 -1.61 -22.04 -9.18
C LEU A 103 -2.33 -22.15 -10.53
N GLY A 104 -2.71 -21.02 -11.13
CA GLY A 104 -3.31 -20.94 -12.47
C GLY A 104 -2.30 -21.18 -13.60
N SER A 105 -1.02 -20.93 -13.34
CA SER A 105 0.08 -21.19 -14.29
C SER A 105 0.48 -22.67 -14.36
N LEU A 106 -0.13 -23.51 -13.53
CA LEU A 106 -0.03 -24.97 -13.63
C LEU A 106 -0.70 -25.49 -14.92
N PRO A 107 -0.27 -26.66 -15.44
CA PRO A 107 -0.93 -27.32 -16.57
C PRO A 107 -2.43 -27.55 -16.32
N HIS A 108 -3.23 -27.51 -17.39
CA HIS A 108 -4.65 -27.77 -17.32
C HIS A 108 -4.96 -29.27 -17.28
N GLU A 109 -5.86 -29.69 -16.38
CA GLU A 109 -6.19 -31.11 -16.11
C GLU A 109 -7.28 -31.67 -17.06
N GLY A 110 -7.61 -30.94 -18.13
CA GLY A 110 -8.62 -31.30 -19.13
C GLY A 110 -10.02 -30.79 -18.79
N ASP A 111 -10.54 -31.15 -17.62
CA ASP A 111 -11.85 -30.67 -17.13
C ASP A 111 -11.71 -29.34 -16.38
N SER A 112 -12.33 -28.29 -16.90
CA SER A 112 -12.28 -26.94 -16.33
C SER A 112 -13.03 -26.78 -15.01
N ASP A 113 -14.11 -27.52 -14.79
CA ASP A 113 -14.87 -27.43 -13.53
C ASP A 113 -14.11 -28.14 -12.40
N ALA A 114 -13.51 -29.29 -12.70
CA ALA A 114 -12.62 -29.99 -11.77
C ALA A 114 -11.32 -29.20 -11.49
N ALA A 115 -10.67 -28.64 -12.52
CA ALA A 115 -9.47 -27.83 -12.36
C ALA A 115 -9.73 -26.57 -11.52
N LEU A 116 -10.88 -25.91 -11.72
CA LEU A 116 -11.29 -24.75 -10.92
C LEU A 116 -11.54 -25.14 -9.46
N LEU A 117 -12.22 -26.26 -9.20
CA LEU A 117 -12.49 -26.74 -7.85
C LEU A 117 -11.22 -27.17 -7.10
N ASN A 118 -10.26 -27.82 -7.79
CA ASN A 118 -8.96 -28.17 -7.23
C ASN A 118 -8.14 -26.91 -6.89
N TRP A 119 -8.15 -25.92 -7.79
CA TRP A 119 -7.47 -24.64 -7.59
C TRP A 119 -8.07 -23.83 -6.43
N ILE A 120 -9.40 -23.85 -6.24
CA ILE A 120 -10.05 -23.24 -5.07
C ILE A 120 -9.59 -23.89 -3.77
N GLN A 121 -9.52 -25.22 -3.72
CA GLN A 121 -9.04 -25.95 -2.54
C GLN A 121 -7.58 -25.61 -2.20
N ASP A 122 -6.70 -25.55 -3.20
CA ASP A 122 -5.30 -25.11 -3.02
C ASP A 122 -5.21 -23.64 -2.58
N LEU A 123 -6.12 -22.78 -3.05
CA LEU A 123 -6.06 -21.35 -2.73
C LEU A 123 -6.42 -21.04 -1.26
N ASP A 124 -7.33 -21.84 -0.67
CA ASP A 124 -7.76 -21.71 0.73
C ASP A 124 -6.75 -22.25 1.75
N ASP A 125 -5.82 -23.14 1.36
CA ASP A 125 -4.77 -23.70 2.22
C ASP A 125 -3.35 -23.48 1.65
N GLU A 126 -2.53 -22.69 2.37
CA GLU A 126 -1.18 -22.33 1.90
C GLU A 126 -0.24 -23.53 1.78
N ASP A 127 -0.44 -24.58 2.60
CA ASP A 127 0.38 -25.78 2.55
C ASP A 127 -0.04 -26.70 1.38
N SER A 128 -1.33 -26.75 1.03
CA SER A 128 -1.81 -27.38 -0.22
C SER A 128 -1.27 -26.66 -1.45
N ALA A 129 -1.36 -25.31 -1.51
CA ALA A 129 -0.77 -24.53 -2.60
C ALA A 129 0.73 -24.82 -2.79
N ARG A 130 1.49 -24.85 -1.68
CA ARG A 130 2.92 -25.18 -1.68
C ARG A 130 3.16 -26.62 -2.16
N ALA A 131 2.32 -27.57 -1.77
CA ALA A 131 2.43 -28.96 -2.21
C ALA A 131 2.18 -29.09 -3.72
N SER A 132 1.14 -28.45 -4.26
CA SER A 132 0.80 -28.45 -5.69
C SER A 132 1.88 -27.79 -6.55
N LEU A 133 2.41 -26.64 -6.14
CA LEU A 133 3.52 -25.95 -6.83
C LEU A 133 4.85 -26.72 -6.74
N LYS A 134 5.08 -27.48 -5.67
CA LYS A 134 6.24 -28.37 -5.54
C LYS A 134 6.10 -29.65 -6.39
N ALA A 135 4.89 -30.20 -6.49
CA ALA A 135 4.60 -31.38 -7.31
C ALA A 135 4.67 -31.06 -8.81
N ASN A 136 4.30 -29.83 -9.20
CA ASN A 136 4.29 -29.34 -10.57
C ASN A 136 5.08 -28.02 -10.67
N PRO A 137 6.43 -28.07 -10.69
CA PRO A 137 7.24 -26.86 -10.69
C PRO A 137 6.97 -25.98 -11.92
N LEU A 138 6.73 -24.69 -11.69
CA LEU A 138 6.51 -23.68 -12.74
C LEU A 138 7.78 -23.35 -13.54
N GLY A 139 8.93 -23.91 -13.18
CA GLY A 139 10.23 -23.40 -13.61
C GLY A 139 10.53 -22.07 -12.93
N ARG A 140 10.85 -21.05 -13.72
CA ARG A 140 11.28 -19.73 -13.27
C ARG A 140 10.22 -18.67 -13.51
N VAL A 141 9.80 -18.01 -12.44
CA VAL A 141 8.94 -16.82 -12.49
C VAL A 141 9.80 -15.57 -12.74
N ALA A 142 9.26 -14.58 -13.44
CA ALA A 142 9.85 -13.24 -13.59
C ALA A 142 8.85 -12.16 -13.14
N ASP A 143 9.37 -11.10 -12.51
CA ASP A 143 8.66 -9.85 -12.24
C ASP A 143 9.61 -8.67 -12.49
N PRO A 144 9.56 -8.04 -13.67
CA PRO A 144 10.44 -6.92 -14.03
C PRO A 144 10.00 -5.56 -13.46
N PHE A 145 8.90 -5.52 -12.70
CA PHE A 145 8.38 -4.31 -12.03
C PHE A 145 8.02 -4.64 -10.57
N VAL A 146 8.96 -5.24 -9.82
CA VAL A 146 8.67 -5.88 -8.53
C VAL A 146 8.12 -4.92 -7.45
N GLY A 147 8.43 -3.63 -7.55
CA GLY A 147 7.84 -2.53 -6.79
C GLY A 147 7.78 -2.77 -5.28
N GLY A 148 6.59 -3.18 -4.83
CA GLY A 148 6.31 -3.38 -3.42
C GLY A 148 6.84 -4.69 -2.83
N GLY A 149 7.41 -5.59 -3.65
CA GLY A 149 7.91 -6.92 -3.27
C GLY A 149 6.86 -8.04 -3.31
N ALA A 150 5.66 -7.79 -3.86
CA ALA A 150 4.50 -8.67 -3.70
C ALA A 150 4.66 -10.03 -4.39
N VAL A 151 5.10 -10.06 -5.65
CA VAL A 151 5.30 -11.30 -6.40
C VAL A 151 6.47 -12.09 -5.81
N ALA A 152 7.61 -11.44 -5.62
CA ALA A 152 8.80 -12.06 -5.06
C ALA A 152 8.56 -12.68 -3.67
N TRP A 153 7.90 -11.96 -2.76
CA TRP A 153 7.54 -12.49 -1.43
C TRP A 153 6.62 -13.71 -1.53
N THR A 154 5.66 -13.70 -2.46
CA THR A 154 4.72 -14.82 -2.64
C THR A 154 5.43 -16.03 -3.26
N CYS A 155 6.32 -15.82 -4.23
CA CYS A 155 7.14 -16.90 -4.80
C CYS A 155 8.05 -17.53 -3.73
N ALA A 156 8.74 -16.71 -2.93
CA ALA A 156 9.55 -17.17 -1.80
C ALA A 156 8.70 -17.92 -0.76
N SER A 157 7.49 -17.43 -0.44
CA SER A 157 6.60 -18.12 0.50
C SER A 157 6.07 -19.45 -0.03
N MET A 158 5.94 -19.62 -1.34
CA MET A 158 5.48 -20.86 -2.00
C MET A 158 6.63 -21.81 -2.41
N GLY A 159 7.89 -21.37 -2.37
CA GLY A 159 9.05 -22.16 -2.80
C GLY A 159 9.27 -22.16 -4.33
N VAL A 160 8.93 -21.06 -5.01
CA VAL A 160 9.05 -20.88 -6.46
C VAL A 160 10.25 -19.96 -6.78
N ASP A 161 11.08 -20.35 -7.77
CA ASP A 161 12.21 -19.52 -8.25
C ASP A 161 11.69 -18.24 -8.92
N VAL A 162 12.28 -17.09 -8.59
CA VAL A 162 11.82 -15.78 -9.06
C VAL A 162 12.99 -14.86 -9.43
N LEU A 163 12.96 -14.36 -10.67
CA LEU A 163 13.74 -13.21 -11.10
C LEU A 163 12.92 -11.94 -10.84
N ALA A 164 13.32 -11.17 -9.83
CA ALA A 164 12.69 -9.90 -9.52
C ALA A 164 13.62 -8.74 -9.93
N SER A 165 13.07 -7.73 -10.60
CA SER A 165 13.79 -6.48 -10.87
C SER A 165 12.88 -5.27 -10.88
N ASP A 166 13.50 -4.10 -10.83
CA ASP A 166 12.89 -2.78 -10.87
C ASP A 166 13.94 -1.76 -11.30
N LEU A 167 13.51 -0.63 -11.86
CA LEU A 167 14.37 0.52 -12.11
C LEU A 167 14.62 1.33 -10.82
N GLN A 168 13.70 1.27 -9.85
CA GLN A 168 13.70 2.11 -8.65
C GLN A 168 14.54 1.48 -7.50
N PRO A 169 15.63 2.11 -7.04
CA PRO A 169 16.47 1.57 -5.95
C PRO A 169 15.70 1.30 -4.65
N LEU A 170 14.71 2.12 -4.31
CA LEU A 170 13.89 1.95 -3.11
C LEU A 170 13.02 0.68 -3.18
N SER A 171 12.50 0.33 -4.36
CA SER A 171 11.74 -0.92 -4.59
C SER A 171 12.64 -2.13 -4.33
N ILE A 172 13.84 -2.13 -4.90
CA ILE A 172 14.85 -3.19 -4.70
C ILE A 172 15.27 -3.30 -3.24
N PHE A 173 15.56 -2.18 -2.57
CA PHE A 173 15.89 -2.17 -1.14
C PHE A 173 14.77 -2.78 -0.29
N LEU A 174 13.52 -2.32 -0.46
CA LEU A 174 12.38 -2.84 0.31
C LEU A 174 12.09 -4.32 0.02
N THR A 175 12.24 -4.75 -1.24
CA THR A 175 12.04 -6.14 -1.67
C THR A 175 13.12 -7.05 -1.08
N ASN A 176 14.39 -6.72 -1.25
CA ASN A 176 15.51 -7.49 -0.71
C ASN A 176 15.50 -7.54 0.81
N ALA A 177 15.17 -6.43 1.46
CA ALA A 177 15.03 -6.39 2.91
C ALA A 177 13.89 -7.30 3.40
N ALA A 178 12.75 -7.32 2.71
CA ALA A 178 11.64 -8.22 3.03
C ALA A 178 12.00 -9.69 2.82
N LEU A 179 12.62 -10.05 1.68
CA LEU A 179 13.03 -11.42 1.37
C LEU A 179 14.05 -11.96 2.37
N SER A 180 15.12 -11.18 2.63
CA SER A 180 16.20 -11.54 3.57
C SER A 180 15.66 -11.72 5.00
N LEU A 181 14.96 -10.72 5.53
CA LEU A 181 14.41 -10.77 6.89
C LEU A 181 13.28 -11.80 7.02
N GLY A 182 12.51 -12.04 5.95
CA GLY A 182 11.40 -12.98 5.92
C GLY A 182 11.83 -14.46 5.88
N ALA A 183 13.03 -14.74 5.37
CA ALA A 183 13.64 -16.07 5.40
C ALA A 183 14.22 -16.43 6.79
N LEU A 184 14.40 -15.45 7.68
CA LEU A 184 15.01 -15.69 8.99
C LEU A 184 14.14 -16.58 9.89
N PRO A 185 14.75 -17.52 10.65
CA PRO A 185 14.07 -18.28 11.70
C PRO A 185 13.32 -17.38 12.68
N GLN A 186 12.19 -17.86 13.19
CA GLN A 186 11.32 -17.10 14.10
C GLN A 186 12.07 -16.53 15.32
N ALA A 187 13.05 -17.26 15.86
CA ALA A 187 13.89 -16.80 16.96
C ALA A 187 14.72 -15.54 16.60
N LYS A 188 15.32 -15.49 15.40
CA LYS A 188 16.05 -14.30 14.91
C LYS A 188 15.09 -13.12 14.66
N ARG A 189 13.93 -13.36 14.05
CA ARG A 189 12.89 -12.32 13.87
C ARG A 189 12.34 -11.79 15.20
N HIS A 190 12.28 -12.63 16.24
CA HIS A 190 11.95 -12.20 17.59
C HIS A 190 13.06 -11.37 18.23
N HIS A 191 14.33 -11.78 18.12
CA HIS A 191 15.49 -11.00 18.58
C HIS A 191 15.48 -9.58 18.01
N LEU A 192 15.32 -9.45 16.68
CA LEU A 192 15.26 -8.14 16.01
C LEU A 192 14.07 -7.27 16.48
N HIS A 193 12.96 -7.88 16.90
CA HIS A 193 11.84 -7.16 17.52
C HIS A 193 12.19 -6.64 18.93
N GLN A 194 12.94 -7.43 19.72
CA GLN A 194 13.45 -7.01 21.03
C GLN A 194 14.52 -5.91 20.90
N PHE A 195 15.41 -6.02 19.91
CA PHE A 195 16.36 -4.96 19.57
C PHE A 195 15.66 -3.61 19.32
N LEU A 196 14.61 -3.60 18.50
CA LEU A 196 13.82 -2.38 18.27
C LEU A 196 13.11 -1.83 19.53
N LEU A 197 12.74 -2.68 20.49
CA LEU A 197 12.22 -2.24 21.80
C LEU A 197 13.32 -1.54 22.62
N THR A 198 14.50 -2.14 22.74
CA THR A 198 15.64 -1.54 23.45
C THR A 198 16.09 -0.23 22.81
N VAL A 199 16.17 -0.17 21.48
CA VAL A 199 16.43 1.06 20.73
C VAL A 199 15.38 2.13 21.06
N HIS A 200 14.10 1.77 21.09
CA HIS A 200 13.04 2.73 21.39
C HIS A 200 13.16 3.31 22.81
N GLU A 201 13.53 2.50 23.79
CA GLU A 201 13.71 2.92 25.19
C GLU A 201 14.95 3.81 25.35
N GLU A 202 16.06 3.49 24.69
CA GLU A 202 17.28 4.30 24.70
C GLU A 202 17.09 5.66 23.99
N VAL A 203 16.40 5.71 22.85
CA VAL A 203 16.03 6.97 22.19
C VAL A 203 15.14 7.82 23.09
N GLN A 204 14.18 7.18 23.79
CA GLN A 204 13.33 7.90 24.75
C GLN A 204 14.17 8.51 25.89
N ARG A 205 15.15 7.77 26.41
CA ARG A 205 16.08 8.27 27.44
C ARG A 205 16.91 9.46 26.94
N ARG A 206 17.41 9.44 25.70
CA ARG A 206 18.14 10.57 25.10
C ARG A 206 17.25 11.79 24.92
N LEU A 207 16.06 11.63 24.34
CA LEU A 207 15.09 12.72 24.17
C LEU A 207 14.58 13.31 25.50
N HIS A 208 14.55 12.52 26.58
CA HIS A 208 14.30 13.02 27.93
C HIS A 208 15.46 13.90 28.44
N ALA A 209 16.72 13.50 28.16
CA ALA A 209 17.91 14.29 28.51
C ALA A 209 18.05 15.57 27.67
N ASP A 210 17.59 15.56 26.41
CA ASP A 210 17.49 16.76 25.56
C ASP A 210 16.48 17.79 26.12
N GLY A 211 15.62 17.42 27.08
CA GLY A 211 14.77 18.35 27.83
C GLY A 211 13.44 18.77 27.16
N PHE A 212 13.28 18.57 25.86
CA PHE A 212 12.12 19.07 25.10
C PHE A 212 10.85 18.20 25.13
N THR A 213 10.81 17.15 25.95
CA THR A 213 9.73 16.13 25.94
C THR A 213 8.57 16.41 26.89
N HIS A 214 8.72 17.34 27.83
CA HIS A 214 7.73 17.65 28.87
C HIS A 214 7.30 19.12 28.85
N ASP A 215 6.09 19.43 29.34
CA ASP A 215 5.61 20.80 29.54
C ASP A 215 6.16 21.44 30.84
N SER A 216 5.82 22.70 31.12
CA SER A 216 6.30 23.39 32.33
C SER A 216 5.76 22.84 33.65
N ARG A 217 4.81 21.90 33.61
CA ARG A 217 4.30 21.15 34.77
C ARG A 217 4.89 19.74 34.86
N GLY A 218 5.86 19.40 34.03
CA GLY A 218 6.48 18.07 33.99
C GLY A 218 5.59 16.99 33.36
N ARG A 219 4.54 17.37 32.60
CA ARG A 219 3.68 16.42 31.90
C ARG A 219 4.28 16.06 30.54
N LEU A 220 4.31 14.77 30.20
CA LEU A 220 4.88 14.31 28.93
C LEU A 220 4.02 14.75 27.76
N VAL A 221 4.62 15.35 26.72
CA VAL A 221 3.90 15.72 25.49
C VAL A 221 3.59 14.46 24.67
N ASP A 222 2.37 14.35 24.16
CA ASP A 222 1.89 13.25 23.28
C ASP A 222 1.75 13.71 21.81
N MET A 223 1.31 14.95 21.58
CA MET A 223 1.10 15.55 20.25
C MET A 223 1.16 17.07 20.34
N THR A 224 1.69 17.73 19.30
CA THR A 224 1.46 19.18 19.06
C THR A 224 0.80 19.36 17.70
N LEU A 225 -0.25 20.18 17.63
CA LEU A 225 -0.89 20.59 16.37
C LEU A 225 -0.41 21.98 15.97
N TYR A 226 -0.02 22.12 14.72
CA TYR A 226 0.43 23.36 14.10
C TYR A 226 -0.56 23.80 13.03
N HIS A 227 -0.62 25.11 12.78
CA HIS A 227 -1.24 25.68 11.59
C HIS A 227 -0.28 26.65 10.91
N GLY A 228 -0.48 26.86 9.62
CA GLY A 228 0.22 27.88 8.86
C GLY A 228 -0.18 29.28 9.30
N ARG A 229 0.72 30.24 9.12
CA ARG A 229 0.40 31.66 9.02
C ARG A 229 1.19 32.26 7.87
N LEU A 230 0.52 33.07 7.05
CA LEU A 230 1.12 33.75 5.90
C LEU A 230 0.60 35.19 5.85
N ALA A 231 1.50 36.17 5.67
CA ALA A 231 1.16 37.60 5.65
C ALA A 231 0.28 38.04 6.86
N GLY A 232 0.54 37.46 8.04
CA GLY A 232 -0.24 37.71 9.27
C GLY A 232 -1.54 36.92 9.40
N ILE A 233 -1.96 36.17 8.37
CA ILE A 233 -3.25 35.47 8.32
C ILE A 233 -3.06 34.00 8.70
N ASP A 234 -3.73 33.57 9.78
CA ASP A 234 -3.80 32.16 10.17
C ASP A 234 -4.45 31.33 9.06
N CYS A 235 -3.86 30.19 8.72
CA CYS A 235 -4.34 29.26 7.71
C CYS A 235 -4.65 27.91 8.37
N ILE A 236 -5.86 27.75 8.92
CA ILE A 236 -6.30 26.57 9.68
C ILE A 236 -7.61 25.98 9.14
N SER A 237 -7.65 24.67 8.91
CA SER A 237 -8.84 23.98 8.36
C SER A 237 -9.98 23.81 9.38
N SER A 238 -9.68 23.78 10.68
CA SER A 238 -10.62 23.81 11.80
C SER A 238 -9.84 23.91 13.12
N ARG A 239 -10.29 24.75 14.07
CA ARG A 239 -9.82 24.72 15.47
C ARG A 239 -10.59 23.68 16.31
N ARG A 240 -11.48 22.87 15.71
CA ARG A 240 -12.06 21.70 16.37
C ARG A 240 -11.11 20.50 16.32
N ILE A 241 -10.57 20.18 17.49
CA ILE A 241 -9.50 19.20 17.70
C ILE A 241 -10.03 17.77 17.61
N ASP A 242 -11.13 17.47 18.32
CA ASP A 242 -11.72 16.13 18.39
C ASP A 242 -13.23 16.19 18.13
N HIS A 243 -13.67 15.43 17.13
CA HIS A 243 -15.08 15.27 16.81
C HIS A 243 -15.87 14.60 17.94
N ARG A 244 -15.30 13.57 18.61
CA ARG A 244 -16.00 12.75 19.61
C ARG A 244 -16.28 13.53 20.90
N SER A 245 -15.25 14.16 21.45
CA SER A 245 -15.35 15.01 22.65
C SER A 245 -15.87 16.42 22.34
N LYS A 246 -16.14 16.72 21.06
CA LYS A 246 -16.56 18.05 20.56
C LYS A 246 -15.60 19.19 20.91
N LEU A 247 -14.34 18.87 21.21
CA LEU A 247 -13.38 19.81 21.79
C LEU A 247 -12.79 20.73 20.72
N ALA A 248 -12.80 22.04 20.98
CA ALA A 248 -12.27 23.07 20.10
C ALA A 248 -11.48 24.12 20.90
N ILE A 249 -10.70 24.94 20.19
CA ILE A 249 -10.07 26.14 20.76
C ILE A 249 -10.65 27.38 20.10
N ARG A 250 -11.21 28.28 20.91
CA ARG A 250 -11.81 29.54 20.48
C ARG A 250 -11.27 30.65 21.36
N ASP A 251 -10.85 31.77 20.77
CA ASP A 251 -10.39 32.97 21.49
C ASP A 251 -9.32 32.68 22.55
N GLY A 252 -8.42 31.72 22.26
CA GLY A 252 -7.35 31.28 23.17
C GLY A 252 -7.81 30.38 24.33
N GLN A 253 -9.05 29.88 24.32
CA GLN A 253 -9.63 29.04 25.37
C GLN A 253 -10.13 27.70 24.81
N LEU A 254 -10.07 26.65 25.63
CA LEU A 254 -10.67 25.36 25.32
C LEU A 254 -12.17 25.37 25.59
N CYS A 255 -12.96 24.95 24.61
CA CYS A 255 -14.41 24.90 24.68
C CYS A 255 -14.96 23.64 23.99
N THR A 256 -16.26 23.39 24.16
CA THR A 256 -17.00 22.43 23.33
C THR A 256 -17.76 23.18 22.23
N SER A 257 -17.62 22.75 20.98
CA SER A 257 -18.41 23.27 19.86
C SER A 257 -19.07 22.14 19.08
N ASP A 258 -20.31 22.38 18.63
CA ASP A 258 -21.02 21.49 17.71
C ASP A 258 -20.71 21.77 16.23
N ASP A 259 -20.09 22.90 15.89
CA ASP A 259 -19.61 23.19 14.54
C ASP A 259 -18.37 22.33 14.21
N PRO A 260 -18.38 21.46 13.17
CA PRO A 260 -17.20 20.71 12.74
C PRO A 260 -16.06 21.60 12.19
N PHE A 261 -16.36 22.87 11.93
CA PHE A 261 -15.50 23.88 11.31
C PHE A 261 -15.15 25.06 12.24
N GLU A 262 -15.42 24.95 13.55
CA GLU A 262 -15.17 26.02 14.54
C GLU A 262 -13.79 26.67 14.32
N GLY A 263 -13.77 28.00 14.17
CA GLY A 263 -12.53 28.77 14.03
C GLY A 263 -11.68 28.46 12.81
N ARG A 264 -12.23 27.81 11.76
CA ARG A 264 -11.53 27.65 10.48
C ARG A 264 -11.26 29.01 9.83
N THR A 265 -10.14 29.08 9.13
CA THR A 265 -9.85 30.11 8.13
C THR A 265 -9.57 29.50 6.76
N VAL A 266 -9.63 28.17 6.61
CA VAL A 266 -9.46 27.49 5.32
C VAL A 266 -10.73 26.69 4.98
N GLU A 267 -11.29 26.97 3.80
CA GLU A 267 -12.46 26.28 3.25
C GLU A 267 -12.24 25.95 1.77
N GLN A 268 -12.51 24.70 1.37
CA GLN A 268 -12.42 24.23 -0.04
C GLN A 268 -11.11 24.62 -0.78
N GLY A 269 -9.98 24.62 -0.07
CA GLY A 269 -8.67 25.00 -0.64
C GLY A 269 -8.47 26.52 -0.81
N ARG A 270 -9.25 27.34 -0.11
CA ARG A 270 -9.17 28.81 -0.08
C ARG A 270 -9.03 29.30 1.36
N VAL A 271 -8.43 30.47 1.54
CA VAL A 271 -8.31 31.15 2.83
C VAL A 271 -9.45 32.17 2.94
N LEU A 272 -10.11 32.23 4.09
CA LEU A 272 -11.15 33.20 4.42
C LEU A 272 -10.50 34.47 4.98
N ILE A 273 -10.72 35.60 4.32
CA ILE A 273 -10.25 36.92 4.74
C ILE A 273 -11.47 37.81 4.88
N ASP A 274 -11.74 38.30 6.09
CA ASP A 274 -12.95 39.05 6.44
C ASP A 274 -14.26 38.35 6.03
N GLY A 275 -14.23 37.01 5.93
CA GLY A 275 -15.33 36.15 5.49
C GLY A 275 -15.27 35.73 4.01
N GLU A 276 -14.47 36.40 3.18
CA GLU A 276 -14.39 36.17 1.73
C GLU A 276 -13.34 35.11 1.33
N PRO A 277 -13.65 34.17 0.41
CA PRO A 277 -12.79 33.03 0.09
C PRO A 277 -11.73 33.35 -1.00
N VAL A 278 -10.54 33.74 -0.55
CA VAL A 278 -9.36 34.08 -1.36
C VAL A 278 -8.55 32.83 -1.70
N ARG A 279 -8.05 32.70 -2.94
CA ARG A 279 -7.16 31.59 -3.33
C ARG A 279 -5.81 31.74 -2.61
N PHE A 280 -5.24 30.62 -2.12
CA PHE A 280 -3.88 30.64 -1.57
C PHE A 280 -2.85 31.24 -2.54
N ASP A 281 -2.99 30.98 -3.84
CA ASP A 281 -2.09 31.53 -4.86
C ASP A 281 -2.15 33.06 -4.90
N SER A 282 -3.32 33.67 -4.66
CA SER A 282 -3.45 35.14 -4.55
C SER A 282 -2.80 35.73 -3.30
N LEU A 283 -2.59 34.92 -2.25
CA LEU A 283 -1.86 35.32 -1.04
C LEU A 283 -0.36 35.08 -1.13
N ARG A 284 0.05 34.09 -1.92
CA ARG A 284 1.47 33.77 -2.18
C ARG A 284 2.07 34.60 -3.33
N GLY A 285 1.24 35.16 -4.21
CA GLY A 285 1.72 35.74 -5.47
C GLY A 285 2.30 34.66 -6.39
N ASP A 286 3.40 34.97 -7.07
CA ASP A 286 4.09 34.02 -7.97
C ASP A 286 4.75 32.85 -7.23
N GLY A 287 4.90 32.94 -5.90
CA GLY A 287 5.45 31.90 -5.05
C GLY A 287 5.93 32.45 -3.70
N LEU A 288 6.15 31.58 -2.72
CA LEU A 288 6.82 31.99 -1.48
C LEU A 288 8.33 32.11 -1.68
N ARG A 289 8.98 32.91 -0.85
CA ARG A 289 10.44 32.92 -0.73
C ARG A 289 10.93 31.48 -0.49
N ALA A 290 11.86 31.04 -1.33
CA ALA A 290 12.57 29.78 -1.16
C ALA A 290 13.38 29.81 0.15
N TRP A 291 13.32 28.74 0.92
CA TRP A 291 14.10 28.60 2.15
C TRP A 291 15.58 28.38 1.80
N ASP A 292 16.46 29.02 2.56
CA ASP A 292 17.90 28.76 2.54
C ASP A 292 18.18 27.34 3.14
N PRO A 293 19.27 26.64 2.77
CA PRO A 293 19.53 25.25 3.20
C PRO A 293 19.62 25.03 4.72
N GLU A 294 19.92 26.08 5.48
CA GLU A 294 20.13 26.05 6.93
C GLU A 294 18.83 26.37 7.72
N GLN A 295 17.69 26.51 7.03
CA GLN A 295 16.40 26.85 7.65
C GLN A 295 15.60 25.63 8.09
N VAL A 296 15.31 25.55 9.40
CA VAL A 296 14.34 24.57 9.96
C VAL A 296 12.91 25.12 10.10
N VAL A 297 12.75 26.44 10.02
CA VAL A 297 11.48 27.18 10.03
C VAL A 297 11.60 28.40 9.11
N ALA A 298 10.46 28.88 8.59
CA ALA A 298 10.42 30.11 7.78
C ALA A 298 10.77 31.36 8.60
N ASP A 299 11.07 32.44 7.88
CA ASP A 299 11.22 33.79 8.44
C ASP A 299 9.85 34.47 8.68
N ALA A 300 9.87 35.79 8.91
CA ALA A 300 8.67 36.57 9.15
C ALA A 300 7.78 36.75 7.89
N GLU A 301 8.33 36.58 6.70
CA GLU A 301 7.68 36.87 5.41
C GLU A 301 7.19 35.59 4.71
N GLY A 302 7.77 34.43 5.06
CA GLY A 302 7.38 33.11 4.56
C GLY A 302 6.20 32.44 5.30
N TRP A 303 6.10 31.12 5.12
CA TRP A 303 5.07 30.29 5.74
C TRP A 303 5.45 29.92 7.18
N GLN A 304 4.91 30.66 8.15
CA GLN A 304 5.12 30.39 9.57
C GLN A 304 4.32 29.19 10.05
N GLU A 305 4.83 28.46 11.04
CA GLU A 305 4.19 27.29 11.63
C GLU A 305 3.93 27.54 13.12
N ILE A 306 2.65 27.70 13.49
CA ILE A 306 2.25 28.16 14.82
C ILE A 306 1.63 27.00 15.61
N PRO A 307 2.20 26.61 16.78
CA PRO A 307 1.54 25.70 17.71
C PRO A 307 0.20 26.27 18.19
N TRP A 308 -0.89 25.52 18.09
CA TRP A 308 -2.21 25.98 18.51
C TRP A 308 -2.95 25.03 19.46
N ALA A 309 -2.56 23.76 19.52
CA ALA A 309 -3.03 22.80 20.52
C ALA A 309 -1.93 21.82 20.90
N ILE A 310 -1.79 21.50 22.19
CA ILE A 310 -0.86 20.48 22.68
C ILE A 310 -1.67 19.41 23.42
N ARG A 311 -1.39 18.13 23.14
CA ARG A 311 -1.89 17.00 23.93
C ARG A 311 -0.77 16.53 24.85
N VAL A 312 -1.06 16.41 26.14
CA VAL A 312 -0.16 15.89 27.16
C VAL A 312 -0.71 14.62 27.80
N LEU A 313 0.16 13.83 28.41
CA LEU A 313 -0.21 12.72 29.29
C LEU A 313 -0.30 13.21 30.73
N HIS A 314 -1.41 12.93 31.40
CA HIS A 314 -1.69 13.30 32.79
C HIS A 314 -2.51 12.22 33.45
N ASP A 315 -2.11 11.75 34.65
CA ASP A 315 -2.78 10.69 35.43
C ASP A 315 -3.15 9.42 34.62
N GLY A 316 -2.30 9.03 33.67
CA GLY A 316 -2.55 7.89 32.76
C GLY A 316 -3.54 8.17 31.62
N GLY A 317 -4.16 9.36 31.60
CA GLY A 317 -5.02 9.85 30.53
C GLY A 317 -4.30 10.76 29.53
N ARG A 318 -5.08 11.30 28.58
CA ARG A 318 -4.67 12.31 27.59
C ARG A 318 -5.50 13.57 27.77
N GLU A 319 -4.83 14.71 27.90
CA GLU A 319 -5.45 16.03 28.07
C GLU A 319 -5.00 16.95 26.94
N TRP A 320 -5.93 17.73 26.38
CA TRP A 320 -5.59 18.82 25.47
C TRP A 320 -5.48 20.13 26.24
N LYS A 321 -4.47 20.94 25.91
CA LYS A 321 -4.23 22.29 26.43
C LYS A 321 -4.03 23.27 25.27
N VAL A 322 -4.38 24.53 25.51
CA VAL A 322 -3.87 25.66 24.71
C VAL A 322 -2.39 25.83 25.03
N PRO A 323 -1.50 26.11 24.05
CA PRO A 323 -0.10 26.42 24.32
C PRO A 323 0.06 27.63 25.23
N THR A 324 0.91 27.53 26.25
CA THR A 324 1.31 28.65 27.11
C THR A 324 2.56 29.35 26.56
N ALA A 325 2.90 30.50 27.11
CA ALA A 325 4.18 31.18 26.79
C ALA A 325 5.39 30.26 27.03
N ASP A 326 5.38 29.43 28.08
CA ASP A 326 6.45 28.45 28.35
C ASP A 326 6.54 27.39 27.25
N ASP A 327 5.41 26.92 26.72
CA ASP A 327 5.40 25.90 25.66
C ASP A 327 5.98 26.49 24.37
N LEU A 328 5.59 27.73 24.02
CA LEU A 328 6.11 28.45 22.85
C LEU A 328 7.61 28.74 22.99
N ALA A 329 8.06 29.16 24.17
CA ALA A 329 9.48 29.37 24.45
C ALA A 329 10.30 28.08 24.33
N ARG A 330 9.77 26.93 24.78
CA ARG A 330 10.42 25.62 24.62
C ARG A 330 10.48 25.16 23.17
N ASP A 331 9.44 25.43 22.39
CA ASP A 331 9.41 25.07 20.96
C ASP A 331 10.39 25.94 20.16
N GLN A 332 10.55 27.22 20.55
CA GLN A 332 11.62 28.09 20.06
C GLN A 332 13.02 27.57 20.46
N SER A 333 13.26 27.24 21.73
CA SER A 333 14.56 26.68 22.17
C SER A 333 14.91 25.35 21.48
N LEU A 334 13.91 24.53 21.15
CA LEU A 334 14.09 23.32 20.34
C LEU A 334 14.44 23.67 18.89
N THR A 335 13.82 24.70 18.32
CA THR A 335 14.11 25.21 16.97
C THR A 335 15.54 25.73 16.88
N ASP A 336 15.99 26.49 17.88
CA ASP A 336 17.35 27.03 17.96
C ASP A 336 18.37 25.90 18.16
N PHE A 337 18.14 24.97 19.09
CA PHE A 337 18.99 23.78 19.28
C PHE A 337 19.17 22.97 17.98
N VAL A 338 18.07 22.77 17.24
CA VAL A 338 18.10 22.06 15.96
C VAL A 338 18.87 22.83 14.89
N ARG A 339 18.66 24.17 14.79
CA ARG A 339 19.39 25.04 13.86
C ARG A 339 20.90 24.98 14.12
N ASP A 340 21.30 25.15 15.39
CA ASP A 340 22.70 25.14 15.83
C ASP A 340 23.36 23.75 15.66
N SER A 341 22.57 22.68 15.47
CA SER A 341 23.05 21.32 15.25
C SER A 341 23.08 20.89 13.77
N LEU A 342 22.46 21.65 12.84
CA LEU A 342 22.24 21.22 11.45
C LEU A 342 23.54 20.83 10.72
N GLU A 343 24.53 21.71 10.73
CA GLU A 343 25.82 21.52 10.03
C GLU A 343 26.46 20.19 10.44
N SER A 344 26.60 19.95 11.74
CA SER A 344 27.14 18.70 12.27
C SER A 344 26.27 17.48 11.96
N TRP A 345 24.95 17.64 11.83
CA TRP A 345 24.04 16.56 11.42
C TRP A 345 24.12 16.25 9.92
N PHE A 346 24.45 17.22 9.07
CA PHE A 346 24.77 17.01 7.65
C PHE A 346 26.13 16.33 7.50
N GLU A 347 27.18 16.81 8.17
CA GLU A 347 28.53 16.20 8.17
C GLU A 347 28.50 14.73 8.60
N GLN A 348 27.71 14.40 9.62
CA GLN A 348 27.52 13.02 10.10
C GLN A 348 26.57 12.18 9.23
N GLY A 349 25.95 12.75 8.19
CA GLY A 349 24.95 12.08 7.36
C GLY A 349 23.75 11.57 8.17
N LEU A 350 23.34 12.30 9.21
CA LEU A 350 22.15 11.99 10.04
C LEU A 350 20.87 12.62 9.46
N ILE A 351 21.01 13.64 8.61
CA ILE A 351 19.94 14.34 7.89
C ILE A 351 20.41 14.59 6.45
N PRO A 352 19.54 14.52 5.42
CA PRO A 352 19.90 14.89 4.07
C PRO A 352 19.99 16.41 3.89
N GLU A 353 21.19 16.87 3.52
CA GLU A 353 21.47 18.20 2.96
C GLU A 353 20.99 18.33 1.50
N SER A 354 20.49 17.25 0.88
CA SER A 354 20.18 17.24 -0.55
C SER A 354 18.95 18.12 -0.89
N PRO A 355 18.99 18.88 -2.00
CA PRO A 355 17.83 19.63 -2.48
C PRO A 355 16.74 18.69 -2.97
N ILE A 356 15.50 19.19 -2.96
CA ILE A 356 14.34 18.57 -3.57
C ILE A 356 14.43 18.84 -5.09
N PRO A 357 14.44 17.79 -5.95
CA PRO A 357 14.41 17.96 -7.40
C PRO A 357 13.14 18.70 -7.86
N SER A 358 13.18 19.25 -9.08
CA SER A 358 11.97 19.77 -9.72
C SER A 358 11.18 18.63 -10.36
N GLY A 359 9.86 18.67 -10.21
CA GLY A 359 8.92 17.66 -10.70
C GLY A 359 7.47 18.09 -10.44
N VAL A 360 6.51 17.23 -10.77
CA VAL A 360 5.07 17.48 -10.64
C VAL A 360 4.64 17.52 -9.18
N GLU A 361 5.05 16.52 -8.40
CA GLU A 361 4.71 16.35 -6.99
C GLU A 361 5.71 17.01 -6.02
N THR A 362 6.93 17.26 -6.48
CA THR A 362 8.02 17.88 -5.72
C THR A 362 8.07 19.40 -5.91
N GLY A 363 7.86 19.92 -7.13
CA GLY A 363 7.91 21.35 -7.43
C GLY A 363 6.89 22.18 -6.65
N ARG A 364 5.76 21.56 -6.25
CA ARG A 364 4.75 22.18 -5.40
C ARG A 364 5.22 22.42 -3.96
N LEU A 365 6.19 21.66 -3.44
CA LEU A 365 6.71 21.84 -2.07
C LEU A 365 7.39 23.20 -1.94
N SER A 366 8.24 23.55 -2.91
CA SER A 366 8.85 24.88 -3.00
C SER A 366 7.81 25.95 -3.29
N ARG A 367 6.98 25.80 -4.34
CA ARG A 367 5.97 26.81 -4.72
C ARG A 367 4.97 27.13 -3.61
N GLU A 368 4.50 26.13 -2.88
CA GLU A 368 3.43 26.30 -1.88
C GLU A 368 3.94 26.59 -0.46
N ARG A 369 5.19 26.28 -0.10
CA ARG A 369 5.74 26.43 1.27
C ARG A 369 7.15 27.01 1.37
N GLY A 370 7.86 27.17 0.25
CA GLY A 370 9.26 27.57 0.20
C GLY A 370 10.26 26.43 0.43
N TRP A 371 9.81 25.18 0.60
CA TRP A 371 10.69 24.06 0.94
C TRP A 371 11.57 23.64 -0.25
N THR A 372 12.87 23.88 -0.12
CA THR A 372 13.93 23.58 -1.09
C THR A 372 14.71 22.29 -0.81
N HIS A 373 14.77 21.82 0.44
CA HIS A 373 15.59 20.66 0.86
C HIS A 373 14.74 19.61 1.59
N TRP A 374 15.11 18.33 1.48
CA TRP A 374 14.28 17.22 1.98
C TRP A 374 14.04 17.28 3.49
N HIS A 375 14.99 17.82 4.26
CA HIS A 375 14.85 17.98 5.70
C HIS A 375 13.85 19.10 6.08
N HIS A 376 13.55 20.05 5.18
CA HIS A 376 12.51 21.07 5.40
C HIS A 376 11.11 20.44 5.52
N LEU A 377 10.92 19.17 5.16
CA LEU A 377 9.64 18.45 5.33
C LEU A 377 9.38 17.97 6.77
N PHE A 378 10.26 18.30 7.73
CA PHE A 378 10.23 17.81 9.10
C PHE A 378 10.37 18.94 10.11
N ALA A 379 9.40 19.09 11.03
CA ALA A 379 9.48 20.06 12.11
C ALA A 379 10.70 19.78 13.03
N PRO A 380 11.25 20.77 13.75
CA PRO A 380 12.44 20.60 14.60
C PRO A 380 12.38 19.39 15.54
N ARG A 381 11.21 19.15 16.16
CA ARG A 381 10.92 17.97 16.99
C ARG A 381 11.04 16.64 16.25
N GLN A 382 10.64 16.60 14.98
CA GLN A 382 10.68 15.43 14.13
C GLN A 382 12.12 15.14 13.69
N LEU A 383 12.88 16.18 13.32
CA LEU A 383 14.31 16.06 13.03
C LEU A 383 15.09 15.51 14.23
N LEU A 384 14.90 16.08 15.42
CA LEU A 384 15.56 15.58 16.64
C LEU A 384 15.23 14.09 16.92
N GLN A 385 13.97 13.67 16.72
CA GLN A 385 13.56 12.27 16.87
C GLN A 385 14.24 11.35 15.83
N LEU A 386 14.35 11.79 14.57
CA LEU A 386 15.01 11.05 13.48
C LEU A 386 16.52 10.92 13.71
N VAL A 387 17.17 12.00 14.19
CA VAL A 387 18.59 12.02 14.53
C VAL A 387 18.88 11.10 15.71
N ARG A 388 18.22 11.29 16.86
CA ARG A 388 18.45 10.44 18.04
C ARG A 388 18.18 8.96 17.75
N PHE A 389 17.20 8.65 16.91
CA PHE A 389 16.96 7.28 16.45
C PHE A 389 18.15 6.71 15.67
N GLN A 390 18.68 7.45 14.69
CA GLN A 390 19.82 6.99 13.88
C GLN A 390 21.11 6.89 14.70
N GLU A 391 21.40 7.84 15.59
CA GLU A 391 22.52 7.75 16.53
C GLU A 391 22.47 6.46 17.37
N VAL A 392 21.29 6.10 17.89
CA VAL A 392 21.11 4.88 18.68
C VAL A 392 21.28 3.65 17.81
N ILE A 393 20.68 3.58 16.61
CA ILE A 393 20.90 2.46 15.68
C ILE A 393 22.40 2.31 15.35
N ARG A 394 23.07 3.39 14.93
CA ARG A 394 24.50 3.37 14.57
C ARG A 394 25.42 2.98 15.72
N SER A 395 25.07 3.31 16.97
CA SER A 395 25.86 2.97 18.17
C SER A 395 25.51 1.64 18.84
N THR A 396 24.39 1.00 18.48
CA THR A 396 23.92 -0.22 19.16
C THR A 396 23.77 -1.46 18.27
N ALA A 397 23.57 -1.29 16.95
CA ALA A 397 23.42 -2.39 16.00
C ALA A 397 24.75 -3.15 15.80
N ARG A 398 24.72 -4.47 16.02
CA ARG A 398 25.89 -5.36 16.06
C ARG A 398 26.10 -6.16 14.78
N ASP A 399 25.02 -6.36 14.02
CA ASP A 399 25.03 -7.05 12.73
C ASP A 399 24.18 -6.32 11.69
N ASP A 400 24.28 -6.76 10.43
CA ASP A 400 23.61 -6.12 9.31
C ASP A 400 22.08 -6.29 9.32
N HIS A 401 21.53 -7.29 10.01
CA HIS A 401 20.08 -7.41 10.18
C HIS A 401 19.57 -6.38 11.20
N GLU A 402 20.30 -6.13 12.29
CA GLU A 402 19.99 -5.07 13.26
C GLU A 402 20.05 -3.68 12.59
N ARG A 403 21.08 -3.43 11.76
CA ARG A 403 21.17 -2.20 10.94
C ARG A 403 19.99 -2.08 9.97
N LEU A 404 19.68 -3.15 9.24
CA LEU A 404 18.61 -3.19 8.24
C LEU A 404 17.24 -2.93 8.86
N VAL A 405 16.89 -3.57 10.00
CA VAL A 405 15.60 -3.29 10.67
C VAL A 405 15.52 -1.88 11.23
N GLY A 406 16.68 -1.29 11.59
CA GLY A 406 16.83 0.13 11.91
C GLY A 406 16.50 1.03 10.71
N ALA A 407 17.10 0.77 9.54
CA ALA A 407 16.82 1.50 8.31
C ALA A 407 15.34 1.42 7.90
N LEU A 408 14.74 0.24 7.96
CA LEU A 408 13.30 0.05 7.70
C LEU A 408 12.43 0.78 8.73
N ALA A 409 12.84 0.84 10.00
CA ALA A 409 12.15 1.63 11.03
C ALA A 409 12.24 3.14 10.75
N LEU A 410 13.40 3.63 10.30
CA LEU A 410 13.56 5.00 9.81
C LEU A 410 12.60 5.28 8.65
N GLY A 411 12.56 4.43 7.61
CA GLY A 411 11.62 4.55 6.49
C GLY A 411 10.15 4.62 6.94
N ARG A 412 9.77 3.80 7.94
CA ARG A 412 8.42 3.90 8.54
C ARG A 412 8.21 5.21 9.30
N MET A 413 9.21 5.71 10.03
CA MET A 413 9.15 7.01 10.72
C MET A 413 8.95 8.16 9.72
N LEU A 414 9.71 8.19 8.63
CA LEU A 414 9.59 9.23 7.59
C LEU A 414 8.16 9.30 7.02
N ASN A 415 7.46 8.18 6.86
CA ASN A 415 6.06 8.15 6.39
C ASN A 415 5.03 8.62 7.45
N TRP A 416 5.36 8.59 8.75
CA TRP A 416 4.42 8.84 9.86
C TRP A 416 4.80 10.02 10.77
N ASN A 417 5.86 10.76 10.41
CA ASN A 417 6.43 11.82 11.24
C ASN A 417 7.03 12.97 10.42
N SER A 418 6.24 13.55 9.51
CA SER A 418 6.62 14.73 8.71
C SER A 418 5.62 15.88 8.93
N ARG A 419 5.88 17.05 8.32
CA ARG A 419 4.94 18.17 8.17
C ARG A 419 3.74 17.82 7.27
N LEU A 420 3.84 16.74 6.50
CA LEU A 420 2.80 16.25 5.58
C LEU A 420 1.84 15.25 6.27
N CYS A 421 2.01 15.01 7.58
CA CYS A 421 1.12 14.18 8.39
C CYS A 421 -0.14 14.94 8.85
N MET A 422 -1.19 14.85 8.02
CA MET A 422 -2.50 15.50 8.25
C MET A 422 -3.13 15.10 9.60
N TRP A 423 -3.72 16.08 10.29
CA TRP A 423 -4.54 15.84 11.48
C TRP A 423 -5.96 15.36 11.12
N ASN A 424 -6.28 14.11 11.47
CA ASN A 424 -7.63 13.56 11.31
C ASN A 424 -8.44 13.76 12.60
N ARG A 425 -9.13 14.91 12.69
CA ARG A 425 -10.04 15.28 13.79
C ARG A 425 -11.21 14.32 14.05
N HIS A 426 -11.61 13.49 13.08
CA HIS A 426 -12.66 12.48 13.27
C HIS A 426 -12.16 11.26 14.08
N LEU A 427 -10.86 10.98 14.00
CA LEU A 427 -10.20 9.85 14.64
C LEU A 427 -9.18 10.28 15.72
N ALA A 428 -9.03 11.59 15.97
CA ALA A 428 -8.10 12.21 16.92
C ALA A 428 -6.64 11.68 16.82
N LYS A 429 -6.19 11.46 15.58
CA LYS A 429 -4.86 10.93 15.20
C LYS A 429 -4.31 11.68 13.98
N THR A 430 -3.03 11.52 13.68
CA THR A 430 -2.49 11.91 12.36
C THR A 430 -2.61 10.77 11.36
N GLU A 431 -2.69 11.11 10.06
CA GLU A 431 -2.49 10.20 8.94
C GLU A 431 -1.03 10.22 8.44
N GLN A 432 -0.70 9.30 7.54
CA GLN A 432 0.63 9.19 6.92
C GLN A 432 0.87 10.24 5.82
N THR A 433 2.14 10.57 5.55
CA THR A 433 2.59 11.50 4.49
C THR A 433 1.86 11.26 3.16
N PHE A 434 1.86 10.01 2.69
CA PHE A 434 1.30 9.63 1.38
C PHE A 434 -0.13 9.06 1.50
N ALA A 435 -1.03 9.78 2.17
CA ALA A 435 -2.40 9.33 2.42
C ALA A 435 -3.24 9.12 1.13
N ASN A 436 -2.98 9.94 0.11
CA ASN A 436 -3.63 9.96 -1.20
C ASN A 436 -2.64 9.78 -2.36
N LEU A 437 -1.50 9.12 -2.11
CA LEU A 437 -0.42 8.89 -3.09
C LEU A 437 0.32 10.17 -3.57
N ALA A 438 0.23 11.28 -2.83
CA ALA A 438 0.83 12.57 -3.18
C ALA A 438 1.67 13.18 -2.03
N LEU A 439 2.51 14.16 -2.33
CA LEU A 439 3.27 15.01 -1.40
C LEU A 439 2.50 16.32 -1.14
N ASN A 440 1.58 16.30 -0.18
CA ASN A 440 0.61 17.39 0.03
C ASN A 440 1.12 18.47 1.00
N PRO A 441 1.30 19.73 0.59
CA PRO A 441 1.56 20.84 1.50
C PRO A 441 0.30 21.17 2.33
N LEU A 442 0.34 20.96 3.64
CA LEU A 442 -0.83 21.07 4.51
C LEU A 442 -1.01 22.48 5.11
N SER A 443 -2.26 22.92 5.32
CA SER A 443 -2.55 24.13 6.12
C SER A 443 -2.24 23.91 7.59
N ASP A 444 -2.55 22.72 8.10
CA ASP A 444 -2.39 22.32 9.49
C ASP A 444 -1.99 20.83 9.56
N PHE A 445 -1.16 20.50 10.54
CA PHE A 445 -0.56 19.18 10.68
C PHE A 445 -0.31 18.82 12.15
N GLY A 446 -0.10 17.53 12.41
CA GLY A 446 0.17 17.03 13.76
C GLY A 446 1.58 16.44 13.89
N VAL A 447 2.32 16.89 14.91
CA VAL A 447 3.64 16.38 15.26
C VAL A 447 3.53 15.45 16.46
N ARG A 448 3.91 14.19 16.28
CA ARG A 448 3.88 13.16 17.31
C ARG A 448 5.04 13.32 18.30
N SER A 449 4.80 12.94 19.55
CA SER A 449 5.89 12.64 20.49
C SER A 449 6.52 11.28 20.20
N TRP A 450 7.67 11.03 20.82
CA TRP A 450 8.38 9.76 20.68
C TRP A 450 7.55 8.53 21.09
N PRO A 451 6.87 8.49 22.26
CA PRO A 451 5.96 7.39 22.60
C PRO A 451 4.85 7.13 21.56
N ALA A 452 4.35 8.18 20.90
CA ALA A 452 3.32 8.07 19.86
C ALA A 452 3.85 7.49 18.52
N LEU A 453 5.16 7.30 18.40
CA LEU A 453 5.84 6.61 17.29
C LEU A 453 6.20 5.15 17.60
N LYS A 454 5.92 4.62 18.80
CA LYS A 454 6.30 3.25 19.19
C LYS A 454 5.84 2.18 18.18
N SER A 455 4.61 2.28 17.65
CA SER A 455 4.07 1.34 16.67
C SER A 455 4.59 1.55 15.23
N THR A 456 5.34 2.62 14.99
CA THR A 456 6.04 2.89 13.74
C THR A 456 7.45 2.30 13.79
N VAL A 457 8.17 2.53 14.90
CA VAL A 457 9.51 1.99 15.17
C VAL A 457 9.44 0.48 15.37
N VAL A 458 8.72 0.04 16.42
CA VAL A 458 8.69 -1.33 16.92
C VAL A 458 7.66 -2.15 16.16
N ARG A 459 8.07 -2.76 15.06
CA ARG A 459 7.27 -3.73 14.29
C ARG A 459 7.72 -5.16 14.56
N LYS A 460 6.78 -6.10 14.46
CA LYS A 460 7.11 -7.52 14.30
C LYS A 460 7.53 -7.75 12.86
N ILE A 461 8.51 -8.63 12.65
CA ILE A 461 9.02 -9.00 11.34
C ILE A 461 8.26 -10.26 10.87
N PRO A 462 7.43 -10.18 9.82
CA PRO A 462 6.81 -11.34 9.20
C PRO A 462 7.87 -12.31 8.66
N GLY A 463 7.50 -13.57 8.52
CA GLY A 463 8.33 -14.57 7.85
C GLY A 463 7.55 -15.22 6.72
N HIS A 464 8.22 -15.54 5.62
CA HIS A 464 7.65 -16.32 4.52
C HIS A 464 8.06 -17.80 4.59
N GLY A 465 9.13 -18.12 5.33
CA GLY A 465 9.54 -19.50 5.65
C GLY A 465 10.20 -20.27 4.49
N GLY A 466 10.36 -19.64 3.32
CA GLY A 466 11.16 -20.16 2.22
C GLY A 466 12.57 -19.57 2.18
N GLU A 467 13.26 -19.81 1.08
CA GLU A 467 14.61 -19.30 0.84
C GLU A 467 14.59 -17.80 0.45
N SER A 468 15.69 -17.09 0.71
CA SER A 468 15.84 -15.70 0.26
C SER A 468 16.38 -15.67 -1.16
N THR A 469 15.64 -15.06 -2.08
CA THR A 469 16.17 -14.60 -3.36
C THR A 469 16.65 -13.14 -3.25
N ILE A 470 17.32 -12.64 -4.29
CA ILE A 470 17.76 -11.25 -4.41
C ILE A 470 17.16 -10.67 -5.69
N ALA A 471 16.37 -9.60 -5.54
CA ALA A 471 15.94 -8.74 -6.63
C ALA A 471 17.09 -7.81 -7.06
N SER A 472 17.19 -7.54 -8.36
CA SER A 472 18.24 -6.73 -8.97
C SER A 472 17.71 -5.41 -9.50
N ILE A 473 18.48 -4.32 -9.43
CA ILE A 473 18.16 -3.11 -10.20
C ILE A 473 18.36 -3.40 -11.69
N ALA A 474 17.31 -3.26 -12.49
CA ALA A 474 17.35 -3.48 -13.94
C ALA A 474 16.15 -2.80 -14.63
N ASP A 475 16.37 -2.31 -15.83
CA ASP A 475 15.32 -1.81 -16.70
C ASP A 475 14.52 -2.98 -17.30
N ALA A 476 13.19 -2.90 -17.29
CA ALA A 476 12.31 -3.93 -17.86
C ALA A 476 12.47 -4.09 -19.39
N ARG A 477 13.03 -3.09 -20.08
CA ARG A 477 13.46 -3.19 -21.50
C ARG A 477 14.71 -4.06 -21.67
N SER A 478 15.47 -4.33 -20.61
CA SER A 478 16.61 -5.25 -20.60
C SER A 478 16.34 -6.48 -19.71
N PRO A 479 15.31 -7.31 -20.02
CA PRO A 479 14.98 -8.45 -19.19
C PRO A 479 16.12 -9.48 -19.19
N GLY A 480 16.38 -10.01 -17.99
CA GLY A 480 17.51 -10.88 -17.67
C GLY A 480 17.42 -12.30 -18.28
N PRO A 481 17.80 -13.34 -17.53
CA PRO A 481 17.73 -14.72 -18.02
C PRO A 481 16.32 -15.16 -18.43
N ALA A 482 16.25 -16.17 -19.30
CA ALA A 482 14.99 -16.73 -19.76
C ALA A 482 14.11 -17.30 -18.62
N PHE A 483 12.80 -17.14 -18.76
CA PHE A 483 11.76 -17.46 -17.77
C PHE A 483 10.63 -18.30 -18.38
N ASP A 484 9.82 -18.92 -17.52
CA ASP A 484 8.68 -19.76 -17.90
C ASP A 484 7.35 -19.00 -17.71
N VAL A 485 7.24 -18.22 -16.63
CA VAL A 485 6.07 -17.37 -16.34
C VAL A 485 6.55 -15.97 -15.94
N CYS A 486 5.99 -14.92 -16.50
CA CYS A 486 6.13 -13.56 -15.97
C CYS A 486 4.83 -13.19 -15.24
N ILE A 487 4.90 -12.71 -13.99
CA ILE A 487 3.75 -12.22 -13.22
C ILE A 487 4.11 -10.82 -12.76
N THR A 488 3.39 -9.80 -13.23
CA THR A 488 3.84 -8.41 -12.99
C THR A 488 2.72 -7.38 -13.04
N ASP A 489 3.01 -6.19 -12.50
CA ASP A 489 2.16 -5.00 -12.48
C ASP A 489 2.98 -3.81 -13.01
N PRO A 490 3.14 -3.67 -14.34
CA PRO A 490 3.85 -2.54 -14.92
C PRO A 490 3.24 -1.20 -14.49
N PRO A 491 4.03 -0.11 -14.51
CA PRO A 491 3.46 1.23 -14.37
C PRO A 491 2.49 1.53 -15.51
N TYR A 492 1.51 2.40 -15.25
CA TYR A 492 0.53 2.83 -16.23
C TYR A 492 0.27 4.33 -16.12
N ASP A 493 0.63 5.07 -17.18
CA ASP A 493 0.24 6.45 -17.44
C ASP A 493 0.56 7.43 -16.29
N ASP A 494 -0.42 8.14 -15.75
CA ASP A 494 -0.26 9.32 -14.88
C ASP A 494 -0.52 9.08 -13.38
N ALA A 495 -0.78 7.84 -12.96
CA ALA A 495 -1.45 7.60 -11.68
C ALA A 495 -0.58 7.82 -10.41
N VAL A 496 0.74 7.62 -10.49
CA VAL A 496 1.68 7.76 -9.36
C VAL A 496 3.09 8.09 -9.86
N HIS A 497 3.65 9.24 -9.45
CA HIS A 497 5.05 9.62 -9.73
C HIS A 497 6.04 8.86 -8.81
N TYR A 498 6.28 7.57 -9.08
CA TYR A 498 7.09 6.70 -8.22
C TYR A 498 8.52 7.19 -7.96
N ASP A 499 9.13 7.83 -8.96
CA ASP A 499 10.46 8.45 -8.87
C ASP A 499 10.48 9.61 -7.86
N GLU A 500 9.57 10.57 -8.01
CA GLU A 500 9.44 11.73 -7.11
C GLU A 500 9.10 11.33 -5.67
N LEU A 501 8.15 10.39 -5.50
CA LEU A 501 7.70 9.95 -4.19
C LEU A 501 8.73 9.03 -3.51
N SER A 502 9.50 8.24 -4.27
CA SER A 502 10.55 7.38 -3.70
C SER A 502 11.78 8.19 -3.27
N ALA A 503 12.13 9.26 -4.00
CA ALA A 503 13.23 10.16 -3.66
C ALA A 503 13.17 10.67 -2.21
N TYR A 504 11.96 10.93 -1.69
CA TYR A 504 11.69 11.28 -0.29
C TYR A 504 12.29 10.31 0.74
N PHE A 505 12.31 9.01 0.44
CA PHE A 505 12.94 7.99 1.28
C PHE A 505 14.40 7.75 0.87
N SER A 506 14.70 7.75 -0.43
CA SER A 506 16.01 7.39 -0.96
C SER A 506 17.14 8.26 -0.40
N VAL A 507 16.89 9.57 -0.20
CA VAL A 507 17.90 10.47 0.37
C VAL A 507 18.27 10.17 1.83
N TRP A 508 17.42 9.46 2.58
CA TRP A 508 17.68 8.98 3.95
C TRP A 508 18.22 7.54 4.01
N HIS A 509 18.29 6.86 2.86
CA HIS A 509 18.69 5.45 2.76
C HIS A 509 19.91 5.24 1.86
N LYS A 510 20.63 6.30 1.47
CA LYS A 510 21.78 6.25 0.54
C LYS A 510 22.75 5.10 0.84
N ASP A 511 23.16 4.94 2.10
CA ASP A 511 24.08 3.87 2.56
C ASP A 511 23.57 2.43 2.37
N HIS A 512 22.28 2.25 2.05
CA HIS A 512 21.60 0.97 1.87
C HIS A 512 21.04 0.75 0.45
N LEU A 513 21.08 1.77 -0.42
CA LEU A 513 20.57 1.66 -1.78
C LEU A 513 21.66 1.14 -2.72
N THR A 514 21.26 0.33 -3.69
CA THR A 514 22.07 0.09 -4.88
C THR A 514 22.10 1.37 -5.72
N ASP A 515 23.23 1.63 -6.39
CA ASP A 515 23.34 2.74 -7.34
C ASP A 515 22.22 2.68 -8.38
N ALA A 516 21.62 3.83 -8.67
CA ALA A 516 20.65 3.95 -9.75
C ALA A 516 21.34 3.74 -11.10
N ILE A 517 20.72 2.95 -11.97
CA ILE A 517 21.17 2.78 -13.36
C ILE A 517 20.57 3.86 -14.24
N GLU A 518 21.27 4.22 -15.33
CA GLU A 518 20.67 5.09 -16.35
C GLU A 518 19.50 4.37 -17.02
N GLY A 519 18.31 4.93 -16.86
CA GLY A 519 17.08 4.46 -17.47
C GLY A 519 15.97 5.47 -17.18
N GLN A 520 15.10 5.71 -18.16
CA GLN A 520 13.92 6.55 -17.98
C GLN A 520 12.73 5.68 -17.54
N PRO A 521 11.88 6.13 -16.59
CA PRO A 521 10.60 5.48 -16.32
C PRO A 521 9.81 5.27 -17.62
N LEU A 522 8.95 4.24 -17.69
CA LEU A 522 8.16 4.01 -18.90
C LEU A 522 7.21 5.19 -19.19
N GLU A 523 6.78 5.87 -18.13
CA GLU A 523 5.92 7.04 -18.12
C GLU A 523 6.60 8.31 -18.67
N ALA A 524 7.93 8.31 -18.81
CA ALA A 524 8.70 9.46 -19.27
C ALA A 524 8.75 9.55 -20.81
N GLY A 525 7.68 10.08 -21.41
CA GLY A 525 7.61 10.38 -22.85
C GLY A 525 6.61 9.50 -23.59
N ASP A 526 7.09 8.68 -24.55
CA ASP A 526 6.26 7.73 -25.28
C ASP A 526 6.06 6.44 -24.48
N PHE A 527 5.05 6.45 -23.61
CA PHE A 527 4.65 5.31 -22.78
C PHE A 527 4.36 4.05 -23.61
N VAL A 528 3.69 4.20 -24.76
CA VAL A 528 3.37 3.08 -25.66
C VAL A 528 4.65 2.48 -26.23
N GLY A 529 5.60 3.32 -26.67
CA GLY A 529 6.91 2.90 -27.16
C GLY A 529 7.70 2.10 -26.13
N GLY A 530 7.83 2.64 -24.91
CA GLY A 530 8.55 1.98 -23.81
C GLY A 530 7.92 0.65 -23.39
N LEU A 531 6.59 0.60 -23.24
CA LEU A 531 5.86 -0.63 -22.88
C LEU A 531 5.94 -1.68 -24.00
N SER A 532 5.84 -1.26 -25.27
CA SER A 532 6.01 -2.13 -26.45
C SER A 532 7.39 -2.77 -26.50
N GLU A 533 8.44 -2.00 -26.17
CA GLU A 533 9.81 -2.51 -26.11
C GLU A 533 9.98 -3.52 -24.97
N ALA A 534 9.52 -3.18 -23.75
CA ALA A 534 9.56 -4.10 -22.62
C ALA A 534 8.83 -5.43 -22.93
N PHE A 535 7.62 -5.39 -23.48
CA PHE A 535 6.88 -6.60 -23.86
C PHE A 535 7.54 -7.39 -24.99
N ARG A 536 8.11 -6.73 -26.01
CA ARG A 536 8.87 -7.41 -27.08
C ARG A 536 10.09 -8.13 -26.53
N ASN A 537 10.80 -7.50 -25.61
CA ASN A 537 12.03 -8.06 -25.03
C ASN A 537 11.68 -9.17 -24.02
N LEU A 538 10.59 -9.03 -23.26
CA LEU A 538 10.06 -10.12 -22.42
C LEU A 538 9.63 -11.32 -23.27
N ARG A 539 8.92 -11.12 -24.37
CA ARG A 539 8.59 -12.20 -25.33
C ARG A 539 9.84 -12.93 -25.81
N SER A 540 10.93 -12.21 -26.11
CA SER A 540 12.20 -12.81 -26.54
C SER A 540 12.92 -13.65 -25.47
N ARG A 541 12.55 -13.50 -24.20
CA ARG A 541 13.09 -14.24 -23.04
C ARG A 541 12.13 -15.31 -22.50
N MET A 542 10.86 -15.28 -22.90
CA MET A 542 9.88 -16.29 -22.52
C MET A 542 10.23 -17.62 -23.20
N ARG A 543 10.21 -18.72 -22.43
CA ARG A 543 10.33 -20.07 -22.98
C ARG A 543 9.06 -20.48 -23.72
N THR A 544 9.20 -21.43 -24.64
CA THR A 544 8.07 -22.05 -25.35
C THR A 544 7.03 -22.56 -24.36
N GLY A 545 5.75 -22.31 -24.64
CA GLY A 545 4.65 -22.69 -23.75
C GLY A 545 4.57 -21.85 -22.45
N GLY A 546 5.37 -20.79 -22.34
CA GLY A 546 5.36 -19.84 -21.23
C GLY A 546 4.19 -18.83 -21.29
N ARG A 547 4.04 -18.03 -20.23
CA ARG A 547 2.99 -16.99 -20.12
C ARG A 547 3.53 -15.68 -19.56
N ILE A 548 2.96 -14.56 -19.99
CA ILE A 548 3.09 -13.26 -19.29
C ILE A 548 1.72 -12.91 -18.74
N VAL A 549 1.62 -12.70 -17.43
CA VAL A 549 0.38 -12.39 -16.71
C VAL A 549 0.47 -11.01 -16.10
N LEU A 550 -0.37 -10.10 -16.57
CA LEU A 550 -0.42 -8.70 -16.13
C LEU A 550 -1.56 -8.50 -15.13
N MET A 551 -1.30 -7.78 -14.04
CA MET A 551 -2.30 -7.45 -13.01
C MET A 551 -2.86 -6.03 -13.19
N PHE A 552 -3.41 -5.72 -14.37
CA PHE A 552 -3.79 -4.37 -14.78
C PHE A 552 -4.90 -3.75 -13.92
N ALA A 553 -4.82 -2.45 -13.59
CA ALA A 553 -5.86 -1.78 -12.80
C ALA A 553 -5.96 -0.28 -13.14
N GLN A 554 -6.53 0.06 -14.30
CA GLN A 554 -6.81 1.45 -14.69
C GLN A 554 -8.26 1.69 -15.11
N ASN A 555 -8.72 2.92 -14.83
CA ASN A 555 -10.07 3.40 -15.16
C ASN A 555 -10.12 4.19 -16.49
N ALA A 556 -8.97 4.60 -17.03
CA ALA A 556 -8.89 5.41 -18.25
C ALA A 556 -8.88 4.54 -19.52
N ALA A 557 -9.71 4.89 -20.51
CA ALA A 557 -9.80 4.17 -21.78
C ALA A 557 -8.56 4.32 -22.67
N SER A 558 -7.79 5.39 -22.50
CA SER A 558 -6.47 5.59 -23.13
C SER A 558 -5.51 4.47 -22.73
N SER A 559 -5.28 4.28 -21.43
CA SER A 559 -4.33 3.30 -20.90
C SER A 559 -4.64 1.85 -21.34
N TRP A 560 -5.93 1.53 -21.59
CA TRP A 560 -6.35 0.25 -22.18
C TRP A 560 -6.00 0.13 -23.67
N THR A 561 -6.16 1.21 -24.43
CA THR A 561 -5.78 1.28 -25.86
C THR A 561 -4.27 1.17 -26.02
N ASP A 562 -3.52 1.86 -25.15
CA ASP A 562 -2.06 1.86 -25.10
C ASP A 562 -1.51 0.47 -24.74
N LEU A 563 -2.14 -0.21 -23.76
CA LEU A 563 -1.83 -1.60 -23.44
C LEU A 563 -2.06 -2.53 -24.64
N ALA A 564 -3.21 -2.41 -25.31
CA ALA A 564 -3.55 -3.24 -26.46
C ALA A 564 -2.56 -3.04 -27.63
N HIS A 565 -2.21 -1.78 -27.94
CA HIS A 565 -1.16 -1.47 -28.92
C HIS A 565 0.21 -2.02 -28.51
N GLY A 566 0.58 -1.96 -27.23
CA GLY A 566 1.84 -2.50 -26.71
C GLY A 566 1.93 -4.02 -26.87
N ILE A 567 0.86 -4.73 -26.52
CA ILE A 567 0.73 -6.19 -26.69
C ILE A 567 0.85 -6.57 -28.18
N GLN A 568 0.10 -5.90 -29.05
CA GLN A 568 0.11 -6.15 -30.49
C GLN A 568 1.47 -5.84 -31.13
N SER A 569 2.14 -4.75 -30.70
CA SER A 569 3.46 -4.33 -31.20
C SER A 569 4.63 -5.18 -30.69
N ALA A 570 4.41 -5.98 -29.65
CA ALA A 570 5.27 -7.08 -29.24
C ALA A 570 4.94 -8.41 -29.96
N GLY A 571 3.78 -8.49 -30.62
CA GLY A 571 3.23 -9.69 -31.24
C GLY A 571 2.84 -10.77 -30.22
N LEU A 572 2.39 -10.36 -29.04
CA LEU A 572 1.82 -11.25 -28.02
C LEU A 572 0.31 -11.42 -28.25
N PHE A 573 -0.24 -12.57 -27.87
CA PHE A 573 -1.67 -12.88 -27.99
C PHE A 573 -2.35 -12.94 -26.62
N VAL A 574 -3.57 -12.41 -26.54
CA VAL A 574 -4.40 -12.41 -25.31
C VAL A 574 -5.21 -13.71 -25.22
N ARG A 575 -4.73 -14.67 -24.41
CA ARG A 575 -5.44 -15.93 -24.10
C ARG A 575 -6.70 -15.66 -23.29
N ALA A 576 -6.55 -14.92 -22.20
CA ALA A 576 -7.61 -14.74 -21.21
C ALA A 576 -7.56 -13.35 -20.55
N VAL A 577 -8.72 -12.93 -20.05
CA VAL A 577 -8.93 -11.66 -19.36
C VAL A 577 -9.90 -11.92 -18.21
N TRP A 578 -9.42 -11.88 -16.96
CA TRP A 578 -10.23 -12.19 -15.78
C TRP A 578 -10.42 -10.94 -14.91
N PRO A 579 -11.65 -10.39 -14.80
CA PRO A 579 -11.91 -9.26 -13.91
C PRO A 579 -11.96 -9.71 -12.46
N VAL A 580 -11.25 -9.06 -11.55
CA VAL A 580 -11.15 -9.41 -10.13
C VAL A 580 -11.42 -8.18 -9.25
N ASP A 581 -12.35 -8.30 -8.30
CA ASP A 581 -12.58 -7.24 -7.31
C ASP A 581 -11.59 -7.38 -6.16
N LEU A 582 -10.73 -6.38 -5.99
CA LEU A 582 -9.81 -6.30 -4.87
C LEU A 582 -10.24 -5.26 -3.84
N GLU A 583 -11.27 -4.45 -4.08
CA GLU A 583 -11.61 -3.32 -3.21
C GLU A 583 -12.48 -3.72 -2.00
N THR A 584 -12.11 -3.27 -0.81
CA THR A 584 -12.89 -3.53 0.42
C THR A 584 -14.03 -2.54 0.58
N ARG A 585 -15.03 -2.56 -0.31
CA ARG A 585 -16.24 -1.74 -0.20
C ARG A 585 -17.39 -2.53 0.45
N PRO A 586 -17.95 -2.10 1.61
CA PRO A 586 -19.22 -2.62 2.08
C PRO A 586 -20.35 -2.04 1.20
N GLY A 587 -20.73 -2.83 0.18
CA GLY A 587 -21.78 -2.52 -0.78
C GLY A 587 -21.29 -1.83 -2.05
N LEU A 588 -21.77 -2.30 -3.21
CA LEU A 588 -21.69 -1.54 -4.46
C LEU A 588 -22.47 -0.23 -4.27
N LYS A 589 -21.78 0.91 -4.27
CA LYS A 589 -22.45 2.18 -4.57
C LYS A 589 -22.83 2.14 -6.06
N ARG A 590 -24.13 1.97 -6.33
CA ARG A 590 -24.73 1.98 -7.67
C ARG A 590 -24.14 3.09 -8.55
N GLY A 591 -23.73 2.74 -9.78
CA GLY A 591 -23.43 3.71 -10.84
C GLY A 591 -21.98 4.16 -11.01
N ARG A 592 -21.00 3.60 -10.27
CA ARG A 592 -19.58 3.71 -10.64
C ARG A 592 -18.93 2.34 -10.62
N PHE A 593 -18.36 1.92 -11.75
CA PHE A 593 -17.42 0.81 -11.78
C PHE A 593 -16.32 1.10 -10.76
N GLY A 594 -16.18 0.21 -9.78
CA GLY A 594 -14.99 0.20 -8.92
C GLY A 594 -13.78 -0.23 -9.74
N THR A 595 -12.58 0.03 -9.22
CA THR A 595 -11.32 -0.23 -9.93
C THR A 595 -11.03 -1.73 -9.94
N LEU A 596 -11.78 -2.49 -10.76
CA LEU A 596 -11.55 -3.92 -10.95
C LEU A 596 -10.13 -4.10 -11.47
N THR A 597 -9.37 -4.95 -10.78
CA THR A 597 -8.07 -5.38 -11.29
C THR A 597 -8.33 -6.51 -12.27
N VAL A 598 -7.72 -6.46 -13.45
CA VAL A 598 -7.92 -7.42 -14.51
C VAL A 598 -6.64 -8.21 -14.70
N VAL A 599 -6.75 -9.53 -14.60
CA VAL A 599 -5.66 -10.45 -14.91
C VAL A 599 -5.68 -10.69 -16.42
N VAL A 600 -4.69 -10.16 -17.12
CA VAL A 600 -4.54 -10.35 -18.58
C VAL A 600 -3.47 -11.41 -18.82
N VAL A 601 -3.83 -12.49 -19.51
CA VAL A 601 -2.95 -13.63 -19.80
C VAL A 601 -2.47 -13.55 -21.24
N LEU A 602 -1.15 -13.46 -21.42
CA LEU A 602 -0.47 -13.31 -22.69
C LEU A 602 0.42 -14.51 -23.02
N SER A 603 0.61 -14.75 -24.30
CA SER A 603 1.35 -15.89 -24.86
C SER A 603 1.96 -15.54 -26.23
N GLU A 604 2.78 -16.44 -26.78
CA GLU A 604 3.44 -16.26 -28.08
C GLU A 604 2.57 -16.62 -29.30
N ASP A 605 1.46 -17.34 -29.08
CA ASP A 605 0.51 -17.89 -30.06
C ASP A 605 -0.95 -17.78 -29.56
N GLU A 606 -1.95 -17.89 -30.45
CA GLU A 606 -3.37 -17.72 -30.07
C GLU A 606 -3.94 -18.80 -29.14
N GLY A 607 -3.60 -20.08 -29.42
CA GLY A 607 -4.08 -21.32 -28.78
C GLY A 607 -5.51 -21.35 -28.20
N PRO A 608 -5.77 -22.25 -27.23
CA PRO A 608 -6.98 -22.22 -26.42
C PRO A 608 -6.94 -21.05 -25.41
N GLY A 609 -8.10 -20.44 -25.14
CA GLY A 609 -8.21 -19.27 -24.26
C GLY A 609 -9.62 -19.11 -23.69
N ALA A 610 -9.83 -18.05 -22.90
CA ALA A 610 -11.08 -17.82 -22.19
C ALA A 610 -12.26 -17.57 -23.15
N PRO A 611 -13.50 -17.89 -22.75
CA PRO A 611 -14.68 -17.69 -23.60
C PRO A 611 -14.84 -16.24 -24.07
N ASP A 612 -15.20 -16.03 -25.35
CA ASP A 612 -15.59 -14.72 -25.92
C ASP A 612 -17.09 -14.43 -25.75
N ASP A 613 -17.72 -15.08 -24.76
CA ASP A 613 -19.10 -14.88 -24.32
C ASP A 613 -19.13 -14.56 -22.82
N PRO A 614 -19.76 -13.45 -22.38
CA PRO A 614 -19.74 -13.04 -20.97
C PRO A 614 -20.44 -14.01 -20.00
N ARG A 615 -21.42 -14.79 -20.43
CA ARG A 615 -22.11 -15.76 -19.55
C ARG A 615 -21.27 -17.01 -19.35
N ALA A 616 -20.62 -17.51 -20.41
CA ALA A 616 -19.64 -18.59 -20.34
C ALA A 616 -18.39 -18.17 -19.58
N MET A 617 -17.89 -16.94 -19.77
CA MET A 617 -16.79 -16.38 -18.99
C MET A 617 -17.18 -16.27 -17.51
N ALA A 618 -18.38 -15.80 -17.18
CA ALA A 618 -18.84 -15.73 -15.78
C ALA A 618 -18.86 -17.12 -15.11
N ARG A 619 -19.27 -18.18 -15.81
CA ARG A 619 -19.17 -19.56 -15.33
C ARG A 619 -17.71 -20.00 -15.12
N ALA A 620 -16.85 -19.82 -16.13
CA ALA A 620 -15.43 -20.17 -16.06
C ALA A 620 -14.65 -19.35 -15.00
N ALA A 621 -15.19 -18.19 -14.61
CA ALA A 621 -14.67 -17.31 -13.56
C ALA A 621 -15.21 -17.64 -12.14
N GLY A 622 -16.13 -18.59 -11.99
CA GLY A 622 -16.82 -18.87 -10.72
C GLY A 622 -17.82 -17.78 -10.28
N LEU A 623 -18.25 -16.90 -11.19
CA LEU A 623 -19.06 -15.71 -10.91
C LEU A 623 -20.57 -15.91 -11.13
N ASP A 624 -21.00 -16.97 -11.81
CA ASP A 624 -22.39 -17.19 -12.21
C ASP A 624 -23.31 -17.63 -11.04
N GLN A 625 -22.72 -18.11 -9.93
CA GLN A 625 -23.43 -18.60 -8.75
C GLN A 625 -23.71 -17.53 -7.66
N ASP A 626 -23.36 -16.25 -7.85
CA ASP A 626 -23.58 -15.24 -6.81
C ASP A 626 -25.06 -15.13 -6.43
N ALA A 627 -25.38 -15.37 -5.15
CA ALA A 627 -26.73 -15.36 -4.61
C ALA A 627 -27.42 -13.98 -4.65
N ASP A 628 -26.65 -12.89 -4.85
CA ASP A 628 -27.16 -11.52 -4.98
C ASP A 628 -27.37 -11.17 -6.48
N PRO A 629 -28.60 -10.91 -6.95
CA PRO A 629 -28.88 -10.58 -8.35
C PRO A 629 -28.20 -9.30 -8.86
N ASP A 630 -28.04 -8.28 -8.00
CA ASP A 630 -27.37 -7.02 -8.38
C ASP A 630 -25.87 -7.28 -8.59
N ARG A 631 -25.24 -8.13 -7.75
CA ARG A 631 -23.84 -8.55 -7.94
C ARG A 631 -23.67 -9.48 -9.13
N ARG A 632 -24.55 -10.47 -9.33
CA ARG A 632 -24.51 -11.36 -10.51
C ARG A 632 -24.61 -10.56 -11.81
N THR A 633 -25.45 -9.52 -11.84
CA THR A 633 -25.55 -8.57 -12.95
C THR A 633 -24.26 -7.78 -13.15
N ALA A 634 -23.66 -7.26 -12.08
CA ALA A 634 -22.38 -6.57 -12.14
C ALA A 634 -21.24 -7.47 -12.63
N ASN A 635 -21.21 -8.74 -12.21
CA ASN A 635 -20.24 -9.74 -12.65
C ASN A 635 -20.32 -10.00 -14.16
N ILE A 636 -21.54 -10.21 -14.71
CA ILE A 636 -21.71 -10.42 -16.16
C ILE A 636 -21.29 -9.17 -16.94
N ARG A 637 -21.57 -7.95 -16.43
CA ARG A 637 -21.08 -6.71 -17.04
C ARG A 637 -19.56 -6.55 -16.96
N ALA A 638 -18.91 -7.05 -15.91
CA ALA A 638 -17.45 -7.10 -15.82
C ALA A 638 -16.86 -8.10 -16.84
N CYS A 639 -17.48 -9.28 -17.01
CA CYS A 639 -17.13 -10.22 -18.07
C CYS A 639 -17.35 -9.63 -19.48
N ALA A 640 -18.39 -8.83 -19.68
CA ALA A 640 -18.60 -8.09 -20.94
C ALA A 640 -17.45 -7.11 -21.23
N GLY A 641 -16.96 -6.39 -20.21
CA GLY A 641 -15.75 -5.56 -20.31
C GLY A 641 -14.50 -6.36 -20.65
N ALA A 642 -14.32 -7.53 -20.04
CA ALA A 642 -13.20 -8.41 -20.32
C ALA A 642 -13.23 -9.01 -21.74
N CYS A 643 -14.40 -9.45 -22.22
CA CYS A 643 -14.59 -9.86 -23.62
C CYS A 643 -14.35 -8.69 -24.58
N ALA A 644 -14.85 -7.48 -24.28
CA ALA A 644 -14.62 -6.29 -25.11
C ALA A 644 -13.13 -5.95 -25.24
N LEU A 645 -12.37 -6.02 -24.14
CA LEU A 645 -10.92 -5.85 -24.15
C LEU A 645 -10.24 -6.91 -25.04
N ARG A 646 -10.62 -8.19 -24.87
CA ARG A 646 -10.05 -9.28 -25.67
C ARG A 646 -10.38 -9.14 -27.16
N ARG A 647 -11.60 -8.72 -27.51
CA ARG A 647 -12.01 -8.42 -28.89
C ARG A 647 -11.22 -7.25 -29.47
N SER A 648 -10.99 -6.18 -28.71
CA SER A 648 -10.11 -5.07 -29.13
C SER A 648 -8.68 -5.54 -29.40
N ALA A 649 -8.08 -6.31 -28.49
CA ALA A 649 -6.71 -6.81 -28.66
C ALA A 649 -6.56 -7.80 -29.84
N LEU A 650 -7.58 -8.62 -30.13
CA LEU A 650 -7.54 -9.61 -31.21
C LEU A 650 -7.99 -9.06 -32.59
N ARG A 651 -8.94 -8.13 -32.62
CA ARG A 651 -9.62 -7.67 -33.86
C ARG A 651 -9.40 -6.18 -34.15
N GLY A 652 -8.72 -5.45 -33.26
CA GLY A 652 -8.56 -4.00 -33.31
C GLY A 652 -9.84 -3.24 -32.91
N GLY A 653 -9.75 -1.91 -32.95
CA GLY A 653 -10.84 -1.00 -32.60
C GLY A 653 -10.97 -0.74 -31.09
N ASP A 654 -11.69 0.32 -30.74
CA ASP A 654 -11.86 0.81 -29.37
C ASP A 654 -12.62 -0.20 -28.46
N PRO A 655 -12.07 -0.58 -27.29
CA PRO A 655 -12.75 -1.43 -26.32
C PRO A 655 -14.15 -0.95 -25.91
N ALA A 656 -14.39 0.37 -25.83
CA ALA A 656 -15.70 0.89 -25.45
C ALA A 656 -16.76 0.63 -26.53
N THR A 657 -16.37 0.66 -27.81
CA THR A 657 -17.22 0.27 -28.94
C THR A 657 -17.60 -1.22 -28.88
N HIS A 658 -16.63 -2.11 -28.63
CA HIS A 658 -16.89 -3.55 -28.44
C HIS A 658 -17.81 -3.81 -27.24
N LEU A 659 -17.60 -3.08 -26.14
CA LEU A 659 -18.41 -3.20 -24.92
C LEU A 659 -19.88 -2.84 -25.17
N GLN A 660 -20.16 -1.74 -25.89
CA GLN A 660 -21.54 -1.35 -26.19
C GLN A 660 -22.26 -2.40 -27.06
N SER A 661 -21.57 -3.04 -28.01
CA SER A 661 -22.13 -4.16 -28.78
C SER A 661 -22.53 -5.31 -27.85
N ILE A 662 -21.60 -5.75 -27.00
CA ILE A 662 -21.81 -6.88 -26.08
C ILE A 662 -22.92 -6.60 -25.06
N LEU A 663 -23.01 -5.38 -24.52
CA LEU A 663 -24.09 -5.02 -23.59
C LEU A 663 -25.45 -5.01 -24.29
N THR A 664 -25.52 -4.57 -25.55
CA THR A 664 -26.72 -4.64 -26.37
C THR A 664 -27.12 -6.10 -26.66
N GLU A 665 -26.16 -6.97 -26.97
CA GLU A 665 -26.36 -8.43 -27.15
C GLU A 665 -26.87 -9.15 -25.89
N LEU A 666 -26.71 -8.54 -24.70
CA LEU A 666 -27.08 -9.10 -23.39
C LEU A 666 -28.35 -8.51 -22.78
N ASP A 667 -29.05 -7.61 -23.49
CA ASP A 667 -30.22 -6.85 -23.01
C ASP A 667 -29.93 -5.94 -21.77
N PHE A 668 -28.76 -5.27 -21.73
CA PHE A 668 -28.29 -4.49 -20.56
C PHE A 668 -28.41 -2.96 -20.61
#